data_AF-S7Q8C9-F1
#
_entry.id   AF-S7Q8C9-F1
#
_cell.length_a   1.000
_cell.length_b   1.000
_cell.length_c   1.000
_cell.angle_alpha   90.00
_cell.angle_beta   90.00
_cell.angle_gamma   90.00
#
_symmetry.space_group_name_H-M   'P 1'
#
loop_
_entity.id
_entity.type
_entity.pdbx_description
1 polymer ?
#
loop_
_entity_poly.entity_id
_entity_poly.type
_entity_poly.pdbx_seq_one_letter_code
_entity_poly.pdbx_strand_id
1 'polypeptide(L)'
;MEVPFNLDLLRKHLARVKLARQILPEDISTRQKVLEDSAIDVARERLARQAEMLAELGIKDMALTRHGLQAWMWEWHQKLQERLQTEINALIEHEREKMSDKRSNEKQWLGPFLQLLKPEKLSLITILELMRMSGTGGVTDGMKTARALLTVGGAVENEYHAETRKKNNISVPQHTLRPGQVAFFTGQGYQDLYARRVAARKYMEDMEEWTAEWPAMLRVRVGSFLVDNLIDVATVTRTASDKATGQEVSEEQPAFFHSYEYVHGHKLGVIKLNSVVAERLAGDDIRDTVPPRSLPMLVKPKPWLDYNDGGYFHIKSKAMRFKESQEQEIHLREAAKQGKIELIFAALDVLGSTPWVVNRPVFDVVLKVWNSGERFGKIPAATYDQPEPEKPSDWETNPKARNVYLTRVRGYHQAKANNHSERCSVNYRIEIARTFLGDTFYFPHNIDFRGRAYPMPPHLSHIGDDLSRGLLKFGEAKPLGARGLRWLKIHLANLYGYDKGNFDDRAIFTEQHLDDIYDSAERPLEGRRWWTKADDPWQCLAACMELRAALESGDPLAFESSLPVHQDGTCNGLQHYAALGGDEKGAKQVNLDVTDRPSDVYTYVADMVEKSLQEEKDTEKYAALLAGKVSRKVVKQTVMTTVYGVTFVGAREQIEKQLKDKGELPEEECWPASAYLAKKVLSAIGDLFSGAKDIQVWLNMVARLITKSIPPNRIEDASKDLITKSGQKKQGNRVKKEQMSSMIWTSPMNLPIVQPYRKTKRKQIMTSLQSVYISDPNSPSEVNSMKQASAFPPNFIHSLDASHMMKTALRCRDEDITFASVHDSYWTHACDIDRMSALIRETFVELHTGEVLKKLRAELMVRYQGFKIPLLSLRGTSVTKKLKQMGVKIPEILELSEKAIAAEAAEAREEDEDAVEDVDDVEASESNGPQNLEEALEVAHVKRRNRVTPYSKVYIDVTDLIPPVPEKGSFDVNTIKKSLYFFS
;
A
#
# COMPACT_ATOMS: atom_id res chain seq x y z
N MET A 1 -13.90 -25.08 24.83
CA MET A 1 -13.69 -24.56 23.46
C MET A 1 -12.41 -25.19 22.93
N GLU A 2 -12.50 -26.04 21.92
CA GLU A 2 -11.30 -26.50 21.21
C GLU A 2 -10.58 -25.28 20.65
N VAL A 3 -9.31 -25.12 21.02
CA VAL A 3 -8.44 -24.14 20.40
C VAL A 3 -8.35 -24.53 18.93
N PRO A 4 -8.70 -23.64 17.97
CA PRO A 4 -8.49 -23.92 16.56
C PRO A 4 -7.06 -24.47 16.37
N PHE A 5 -6.90 -25.64 15.73
CA PHE A 5 -5.63 -26.35 15.51
C PHE A 5 -4.47 -25.45 14.97
N ASN A 6 -4.98 -24.40 14.39
CA ASN A 6 -4.44 -23.25 13.78
C ASN A 6 -3.64 -22.32 14.73
N LEU A 7 -4.31 -21.93 15.81
CA LEU A 7 -3.72 -21.30 16.99
C LEU A 7 -2.70 -22.21 17.65
N ASP A 8 -2.89 -23.53 17.61
CA ASP A 8 -1.92 -24.49 18.13
C ASP A 8 -0.62 -24.53 17.30
N LEU A 9 -0.65 -24.34 15.97
CA LEU A 9 0.60 -24.16 15.19
C LEU A 9 1.30 -22.88 15.54
N LEU A 10 0.60 -21.76 15.49
CA LEU A 10 1.22 -20.49 15.80
C LEU A 10 1.82 -20.66 17.20
N ARG A 11 1.05 -21.15 18.19
CA ARG A 11 1.56 -21.48 19.53
C ARG A 11 2.71 -22.47 19.56
N LYS A 12 2.83 -23.44 18.66
CA LYS A 12 3.94 -24.43 18.59
C LYS A 12 5.19 -23.91 17.87
N HIS A 13 5.04 -23.13 16.79
CA HIS A 13 6.15 -22.40 16.17
C HIS A 13 6.71 -21.37 17.15
N LEU A 14 5.82 -20.63 17.77
CA LEU A 14 6.12 -19.76 18.88
C LEU A 14 6.58 -20.57 20.11
N ALA A 15 6.17 -21.83 20.28
CA ALA A 15 6.70 -22.71 21.32
C ALA A 15 8.14 -23.12 21.02
N ARG A 16 8.56 -23.24 19.76
CA ARG A 16 9.99 -23.39 19.42
C ARG A 16 10.76 -22.14 19.77
N VAL A 17 10.18 -20.95 19.59
CA VAL A 17 10.75 -19.68 20.07
C VAL A 17 10.81 -19.65 21.61
N LYS A 18 9.76 -20.12 22.30
CA LYS A 18 9.71 -20.23 23.77
C LYS A 18 10.65 -21.32 24.31
N LEU A 19 10.80 -22.43 23.60
CA LEU A 19 11.71 -23.52 23.94
C LEU A 19 13.15 -23.07 23.70
N ALA A 20 13.44 -22.39 22.60
CA ALA A 20 14.72 -21.75 22.37
C ALA A 20 15.02 -20.71 23.47
N ARG A 21 14.01 -19.99 23.97
CA ARG A 21 14.16 -19.13 25.16
C ARG A 21 14.45 -19.91 26.44
N GLN A 22 13.89 -21.11 26.62
CA GLN A 22 14.17 -21.96 27.79
C GLN A 22 15.56 -22.60 27.73
N ILE A 23 15.99 -23.04 26.54
CA ILE A 23 17.27 -23.74 26.32
C ILE A 23 18.43 -22.73 26.20
N LEU A 24 18.20 -21.59 25.54
CA LEU A 24 19.18 -20.55 25.24
C LEU A 24 18.68 -19.18 25.75
N PRO A 25 18.48 -19.01 27.08
CA PRO A 25 17.92 -17.77 27.62
C PRO A 25 18.77 -16.53 27.31
N GLU A 26 20.10 -16.69 27.32
CA GLU A 26 21.03 -15.56 27.14
C GLU A 26 21.51 -15.38 25.68
N ASP A 27 21.40 -16.40 24.81
CA ASP A 27 21.84 -16.31 23.42
C ASP A 27 20.71 -15.89 22.48
N ILE A 28 20.42 -14.58 22.50
CA ILE A 28 19.41 -13.94 21.66
C ILE A 28 19.76 -14.07 20.16
N SER A 29 21.05 -14.12 19.82
CA SER A 29 21.51 -14.19 18.42
C SER A 29 21.15 -15.53 17.77
N THR A 30 21.36 -16.64 18.50
CA THR A 30 20.97 -17.97 18.04
C THR A 30 19.44 -18.11 18.03
N ARG A 31 18.73 -17.51 18.99
CA ARG A 31 17.26 -17.46 18.97
C ARG A 31 16.72 -16.74 17.74
N GLN A 32 17.33 -15.63 17.33
CA GLN A 32 16.96 -14.95 16.07
C GLN A 32 17.23 -15.83 14.86
N LYS A 33 18.37 -16.52 14.83
CA LYS A 33 18.69 -17.47 13.75
C LYS A 33 17.64 -18.57 13.65
N VAL A 34 17.16 -19.12 14.77
CA VAL A 34 16.07 -20.11 14.80
C VAL A 34 14.74 -19.52 14.30
N LEU A 35 14.47 -18.24 14.57
CA LEU A 35 13.27 -17.55 14.12
C LEU A 35 13.27 -17.27 12.60
N GLU A 36 14.45 -17.04 12.02
CA GLU A 36 14.63 -16.89 10.57
C GLU A 36 14.87 -18.23 9.85
N ASP A 37 15.29 -19.27 10.57
CA ASP A 37 15.51 -20.62 10.04
C ASP A 37 14.17 -21.22 9.56
N SER A 38 14.11 -21.43 8.23
CA SER A 38 13.11 -22.16 7.44
C SER A 38 11.76 -22.41 8.13
N ALA A 39 10.83 -21.47 7.92
CA ALA A 39 9.39 -21.67 8.12
C ALA A 39 8.86 -22.93 7.39
N ILE A 40 9.56 -23.37 6.34
CA ILE A 40 9.26 -24.58 5.55
C ILE A 40 9.63 -25.85 6.35
N ASP A 41 10.79 -25.89 7.01
CA ASP A 41 11.20 -27.07 7.80
C ASP A 41 10.26 -27.26 9.00
N VAL A 42 9.81 -26.17 9.61
CA VAL A 42 8.78 -26.19 10.67
C VAL A 42 7.44 -26.70 10.13
N ALA A 43 7.01 -26.21 8.96
CA ALA A 43 5.77 -26.67 8.34
C ALA A 43 5.84 -28.17 8.01
N ARG A 44 7.00 -28.67 7.59
CA ARG A 44 7.23 -30.10 7.29
C ARG A 44 7.13 -30.96 8.54
N GLU A 45 7.90 -30.65 9.58
CA GLU A 45 7.89 -31.39 10.85
C GLU A 45 6.48 -31.45 11.46
N ARG A 46 5.70 -30.38 11.29
CA ARG A 46 4.31 -30.36 11.73
C ARG A 46 3.43 -31.32 10.95
N LEU A 47 3.42 -31.23 9.62
CA LEU A 47 2.56 -32.10 8.80
C LEU A 47 2.90 -33.58 9.07
N ALA A 48 4.19 -33.89 9.24
CA ALA A 48 4.66 -35.23 9.61
C ALA A 48 4.12 -35.69 10.97
N ARG A 49 4.35 -34.93 12.05
CA ARG A 49 3.92 -35.30 13.41
C ARG A 49 2.39 -35.41 13.53
N GLN A 50 1.65 -34.59 12.79
CA GLN A 50 0.19 -34.71 12.75
C GLN A 50 -0.27 -35.99 12.08
N ALA A 51 0.35 -36.34 10.96
CA ALA A 51 0.04 -37.59 10.27
C ALA A 51 0.35 -38.80 11.17
N GLU A 52 1.46 -38.76 11.92
CA GLU A 52 1.80 -39.75 12.94
C GLU A 52 0.74 -39.82 14.05
N MET A 53 0.36 -38.67 14.64
CA MET A 53 -0.66 -38.62 15.70
C MET A 53 -2.03 -39.13 15.22
N LEU A 54 -2.42 -38.82 13.97
CA LEU A 54 -3.65 -39.32 13.36
C LEU A 54 -3.57 -40.84 13.11
N ALA A 55 -2.40 -41.36 12.74
CA ALA A 55 -2.18 -42.79 12.57
C ALA A 55 -2.18 -43.54 13.91
N GLU A 56 -1.59 -42.98 14.96
CA GLU A 56 -1.54 -43.54 16.32
C GLU A 56 -2.92 -43.60 16.98
N LEU A 57 -3.79 -42.62 16.73
CA LEU A 57 -5.13 -42.56 17.33
C LEU A 57 -6.10 -43.62 16.78
N GLY A 58 -5.81 -44.27 15.66
CA GLY A 58 -6.52 -45.47 15.20
C GLY A 58 -8.03 -45.29 14.96
N ILE A 59 -8.51 -44.11 14.56
CA ILE A 59 -9.96 -43.83 14.49
C ILE A 59 -10.48 -43.99 13.05
N LYS A 60 -11.28 -45.05 12.82
CA LYS A 60 -12.04 -45.31 11.57
C LYS A 60 -13.40 -44.60 11.52
N ASP A 61 -13.81 -43.86 12.55
CA ASP A 61 -15.13 -43.20 12.61
C ASP A 61 -15.09 -41.75 12.10
N MET A 62 -15.89 -41.52 11.04
CA MET A 62 -16.07 -40.30 10.25
C MET A 62 -16.58 -39.06 11.01
N ALA A 63 -16.81 -39.12 12.33
CA ALA A 63 -17.40 -38.04 13.12
C ALA A 63 -16.38 -37.10 13.81
N LEU A 64 -15.07 -37.39 13.70
CA LEU A 64 -13.97 -36.55 14.19
C LEU A 64 -13.15 -35.91 13.06
N THR A 65 -13.81 -35.61 11.94
CA THR A 65 -13.33 -34.84 10.77
C THR A 65 -13.04 -33.36 11.07
N ARG A 66 -12.55 -33.04 12.28
CA ARG A 66 -12.09 -31.70 12.68
C ARG A 66 -10.64 -31.38 12.25
N HIS A 67 -9.93 -32.30 11.59
CA HIS A 67 -8.53 -32.13 11.16
C HIS A 67 -8.25 -32.42 9.65
N GLY A 68 -9.21 -32.18 8.76
CA GLY A 68 -9.15 -32.63 7.35
C GLY A 68 -8.10 -31.96 6.45
N LEU A 69 -7.87 -30.65 6.58
CA LEU A 69 -7.04 -29.93 5.61
C LEU A 69 -5.55 -30.31 5.68
N GLN A 70 -4.98 -30.46 6.88
CA GLN A 70 -3.56 -30.81 7.02
C GLN A 70 -3.27 -32.26 6.63
N ALA A 71 -4.21 -33.17 6.88
CA ALA A 71 -4.11 -34.56 6.44
C ALA A 71 -4.02 -34.61 4.91
N TRP A 72 -4.91 -33.91 4.21
CA TRP A 72 -4.81 -33.76 2.76
C TRP A 72 -3.50 -33.12 2.32
N MET A 73 -3.06 -32.03 2.96
CA MET A 73 -1.79 -31.39 2.61
C MET A 73 -0.58 -32.31 2.78
N TRP A 74 -0.57 -33.17 3.81
CA TRP A 74 0.49 -34.16 4.01
C TRP A 74 0.43 -35.28 2.96
N GLU A 75 -0.76 -35.79 2.68
CA GLU A 75 -0.97 -36.79 1.63
C GLU A 75 -0.54 -36.25 0.25
N TRP A 76 -0.97 -35.03 -0.10
CA TRP A 76 -0.52 -34.34 -1.30
C TRP A 76 0.98 -34.15 -1.29
N HIS A 77 1.58 -33.81 -0.15
CA HIS A 77 3.02 -33.61 -0.02
C HIS A 77 3.81 -34.90 -0.32
N GLN A 78 3.40 -36.04 0.25
CA GLN A 78 4.00 -37.34 0.02
C GLN A 78 3.87 -37.76 -1.45
N LYS A 79 2.66 -37.72 -2.01
CA LYS A 79 2.43 -38.09 -3.41
C LYS A 79 3.19 -37.14 -4.37
N LEU A 80 3.22 -35.84 -4.08
CA LEU A 80 3.90 -34.86 -4.91
C LEU A 80 5.42 -34.99 -4.85
N GLN A 81 6.02 -35.32 -3.69
CA GLN A 81 7.48 -35.49 -3.62
C GLN A 81 7.95 -36.64 -4.53
N GLU A 82 7.20 -37.76 -4.54
CA GLU A 82 7.50 -38.94 -5.34
C GLU A 82 7.32 -38.64 -6.83
N ARG A 83 6.24 -37.94 -7.17
CA ARG A 83 5.98 -37.48 -8.53
C ARG A 83 7.07 -36.53 -9.02
N LEU A 84 7.42 -35.51 -8.24
CA LEU A 84 8.47 -34.55 -8.58
C LEU A 84 9.82 -35.23 -8.74
N GLN A 85 10.17 -36.18 -7.88
CA GLN A 85 11.43 -36.91 -8.00
C GLN A 85 11.51 -37.68 -9.34
N THR A 86 10.41 -38.31 -9.76
CA THR A 86 10.33 -39.05 -11.02
C THR A 86 10.36 -38.12 -12.23
N GLU A 87 9.54 -37.07 -12.22
CA GLU A 87 9.39 -36.12 -13.32
C GLU A 87 10.64 -35.25 -13.52
N ILE A 88 11.30 -34.83 -12.44
CA ILE A 88 12.57 -34.08 -12.52
C ILE A 88 13.64 -34.96 -13.16
N ASN A 89 13.75 -36.24 -12.77
CA ASN A 89 14.71 -37.17 -13.37
C ASN A 89 14.43 -37.40 -14.86
N ALA A 90 13.17 -37.66 -15.23
CA ALA A 90 12.76 -37.83 -16.63
C ALA A 90 13.03 -36.56 -17.46
N LEU A 91 12.75 -35.38 -16.91
CA LEU A 91 13.04 -34.10 -17.54
C LEU A 91 14.54 -33.93 -17.81
N ILE A 92 15.40 -34.27 -16.84
CA ILE A 92 16.85 -34.17 -16.98
C ILE A 92 17.37 -35.13 -18.05
N GLU A 93 16.86 -36.37 -18.09
CA GLU A 93 17.24 -37.33 -19.12
C GLU A 93 16.87 -36.81 -20.52
N HIS A 94 15.63 -36.37 -20.68
CA HIS A 94 15.16 -35.77 -21.92
C HIS A 94 15.92 -34.48 -22.30
N GLU A 95 16.32 -33.68 -21.31
CA GLU A 95 17.15 -32.49 -21.53
C GLU A 95 18.58 -32.86 -21.96
N ARG A 96 19.18 -33.90 -21.35
CA ARG A 96 20.49 -34.43 -21.74
C ARG A 96 20.48 -34.99 -23.15
N GLU A 97 19.44 -35.73 -23.54
CA GLU A 97 19.27 -36.25 -24.90
C GLU A 97 19.23 -35.13 -25.95
N LYS A 98 18.52 -34.03 -25.64
CA LYS A 98 18.38 -32.87 -26.53
C LYS A 98 19.61 -31.95 -26.60
N MET A 99 20.53 -32.02 -25.63
CA MET A 99 21.82 -31.32 -25.73
C MET A 99 22.71 -31.87 -26.85
N SER A 100 22.47 -33.09 -27.34
CA SER A 100 23.18 -33.65 -28.49
C SER A 100 22.79 -33.00 -29.83
N ASP A 101 21.68 -32.25 -29.86
CA ASP A 101 21.05 -31.75 -31.08
C ASP A 101 21.30 -30.24 -31.28
N LYS A 102 22.19 -29.88 -32.22
CA LYS A 102 22.69 -28.50 -32.49
C LYS A 102 21.59 -27.47 -32.83
N ARG A 103 20.36 -27.91 -33.12
CA ARG A 103 19.21 -27.04 -33.47
C ARG A 103 18.40 -26.54 -32.27
N SER A 104 18.70 -26.97 -31.03
CA SER A 104 17.83 -26.71 -29.87
C SER A 104 18.23 -25.52 -28.97
N ASN A 105 19.27 -24.75 -29.35
CA ASN A 105 19.92 -23.70 -28.54
C ASN A 105 19.03 -22.55 -27.99
N GLU A 106 17.75 -22.48 -28.33
CA GLU A 106 16.81 -21.45 -27.82
C GLU A 106 15.89 -21.94 -26.68
N LYS A 107 15.91 -23.22 -26.29
CA LYS A 107 15.11 -23.70 -25.15
C LYS A 107 15.86 -23.50 -23.85
N GLN A 108 15.38 -22.59 -23.00
CA GLN A 108 15.84 -22.47 -21.61
C GLN A 108 15.57 -23.80 -20.87
N TRP A 109 16.63 -24.43 -20.39
CA TRP A 109 16.64 -25.66 -19.60
C TRP A 109 16.05 -25.41 -18.20
N LEU A 110 15.23 -26.33 -17.71
CA LEU A 110 14.56 -26.22 -16.41
C LEU A 110 15.16 -27.19 -15.38
N GLY A 111 15.69 -28.34 -15.83
CA GLY A 111 16.25 -29.40 -14.97
C GLY A 111 17.31 -28.90 -13.97
N PRO A 112 18.33 -28.12 -14.38
CA PRO A 112 19.35 -27.62 -13.46
C PRO A 112 18.79 -26.77 -12.32
N PHE A 113 17.72 -26.02 -12.56
CA PHE A 113 17.11 -25.15 -11.55
C PHE A 113 16.22 -25.92 -10.57
N LEU A 114 15.58 -27.01 -11.03
CA LEU A 114 14.78 -27.89 -10.18
C LEU A 114 15.64 -28.79 -9.27
N GLN A 115 16.92 -29.02 -9.61
CA GLN A 115 17.86 -29.78 -8.75
C GLN A 115 18.46 -28.97 -7.60
N LEU A 116 18.29 -27.64 -7.58
CA LEU A 116 18.89 -26.76 -6.57
C LEU A 116 18.29 -26.97 -5.17
N LEU A 117 17.07 -27.49 -5.10
CA LEU A 117 16.38 -27.86 -3.87
C LEU A 117 15.93 -29.32 -3.95
N LYS A 118 15.81 -29.97 -2.79
CA LYS A 118 15.26 -31.34 -2.71
C LYS A 118 13.78 -31.34 -3.12
N PRO A 119 13.27 -32.40 -3.77
CA PRO A 119 11.86 -32.53 -4.14
C PRO A 119 10.90 -32.38 -2.96
N GLU A 120 11.32 -32.84 -1.77
CA GLU A 120 10.61 -32.60 -0.50
C GLU A 120 10.29 -31.10 -0.29
N LYS A 121 11.31 -30.24 -0.38
CA LYS A 121 11.14 -28.79 -0.19
C LYS A 121 10.31 -28.17 -1.31
N LEU A 122 10.53 -28.58 -2.56
CA LEU A 122 9.76 -28.10 -3.72
C LEU A 122 8.27 -28.42 -3.59
N SER A 123 7.93 -29.64 -3.18
CA SER A 123 6.57 -30.09 -2.90
C SER A 123 5.90 -29.19 -1.85
N LEU A 124 6.58 -29.00 -0.72
CA LEU A 124 6.02 -28.22 0.38
C LEU A 124 5.86 -26.73 0.04
N ILE A 125 6.85 -26.11 -0.61
CA ILE A 125 6.76 -24.71 -1.08
C ILE A 125 5.53 -24.53 -1.99
N THR A 126 5.32 -25.46 -2.91
CA THR A 126 4.22 -25.39 -3.88
C THR A 126 2.86 -25.45 -3.20
N ILE A 127 2.67 -26.40 -2.28
CA ILE A 127 1.42 -26.56 -1.52
C ILE A 127 1.18 -25.32 -0.65
N LEU A 128 2.17 -24.88 0.13
CA LEU A 128 2.01 -23.76 1.06
C LEU A 128 1.70 -22.44 0.34
N GLU A 129 2.39 -22.15 -0.77
CA GLU A 129 2.16 -20.89 -1.49
C GLU A 129 0.82 -20.88 -2.24
N LEU A 130 0.38 -21.99 -2.86
CA LEU A 130 -0.96 -22.05 -3.45
C LEU A 130 -2.06 -21.86 -2.40
N MET A 131 -1.94 -22.55 -1.26
CA MET A 131 -2.90 -22.41 -0.17
C MET A 131 -2.92 -20.96 0.37
N ARG A 132 -1.75 -20.32 0.52
CA ARG A 132 -1.64 -18.90 0.93
C ARG A 132 -2.34 -17.94 -0.05
N MET A 133 -2.39 -18.29 -1.33
CA MET A 133 -2.96 -17.44 -2.39
C MET A 133 -4.46 -17.63 -2.60
N SER A 134 -5.10 -18.57 -1.92
CA SER A 134 -6.56 -18.74 -2.03
C SER A 134 -7.32 -17.49 -1.56
N GLY A 135 -8.39 -17.14 -2.27
CA GLY A 135 -9.19 -15.95 -2.01
C GLY A 135 -8.51 -14.64 -2.41
N THR A 136 -7.36 -14.68 -3.09
CA THR A 136 -6.64 -13.48 -3.53
C THR A 136 -7.03 -13.06 -4.95
N GLY A 137 -6.91 -11.75 -5.22
CA GLY A 137 -7.06 -11.22 -6.57
C GLY A 137 -8.51 -11.10 -7.05
N GLY A 138 -9.49 -11.19 -6.16
CA GLY A 138 -10.92 -11.04 -6.45
C GLY A 138 -11.57 -12.28 -7.06
N VAL A 139 -10.93 -13.45 -6.93
CA VAL A 139 -11.47 -14.75 -7.32
C VAL A 139 -12.03 -15.41 -6.06
N THR A 140 -13.31 -15.73 -6.06
CA THR A 140 -13.94 -16.50 -4.98
C THR A 140 -13.38 -17.91 -5.00
N ASP A 141 -12.90 -18.39 -3.86
CA ASP A 141 -12.41 -19.77 -3.68
C ASP A 141 -11.33 -20.18 -4.70
N GLY A 142 -10.43 -19.23 -5.00
CA GLY A 142 -9.39 -19.43 -6.00
C GLY A 142 -8.36 -18.30 -6.06
N MET A 143 -7.54 -18.36 -7.11
CA MET A 143 -6.47 -17.40 -7.36
C MET A 143 -6.20 -17.22 -8.85
N LYS A 144 -5.59 -16.09 -9.22
CA LYS A 144 -5.14 -15.85 -10.60
C LYS A 144 -3.94 -16.73 -10.93
N THR A 145 -4.03 -17.57 -11.95
CA THR A 145 -2.98 -18.54 -12.31
C THR A 145 -1.62 -17.87 -12.51
N ALA A 146 -1.55 -16.77 -13.27
CA ALA A 146 -0.30 -16.04 -13.52
C ALA A 146 0.44 -15.61 -12.23
N ARG A 147 -0.31 -15.11 -11.25
CA ARG A 147 0.24 -14.70 -9.96
C ARG A 147 0.69 -15.91 -9.15
N ALA A 148 -0.04 -17.02 -9.23
CA ALA A 148 0.32 -18.26 -8.56
C ALA A 148 1.67 -18.79 -9.03
N LEU A 149 1.86 -18.91 -10.35
CA LEU A 149 3.09 -19.42 -10.93
C LEU A 149 4.32 -18.56 -10.59
N LEU A 150 4.19 -17.22 -10.67
CA LEU A 150 5.26 -16.29 -10.30
C LEU A 150 5.64 -16.39 -8.82
N THR A 151 4.65 -16.51 -7.94
CA THR A 151 4.87 -16.56 -6.49
C THR A 151 5.57 -17.85 -6.09
N VAL A 152 5.12 -19.00 -6.62
CA VAL A 152 5.76 -20.30 -6.36
C VAL A 152 7.20 -20.29 -6.88
N GLY A 153 7.44 -19.87 -8.11
CA GLY A 153 8.79 -19.82 -8.69
C GLY A 153 9.75 -18.88 -7.93
N GLY A 154 9.27 -17.71 -7.51
CA GLY A 154 10.05 -16.79 -6.67
C GLY A 154 10.31 -17.32 -5.26
N ALA A 155 9.36 -18.07 -4.67
CA ALA A 155 9.53 -18.69 -3.37
C ALA A 155 10.61 -19.77 -3.37
N VAL A 156 10.69 -20.57 -4.45
CA VAL A 156 11.74 -21.57 -4.70
C VAL A 156 13.12 -20.91 -4.78
N GLU A 157 13.28 -19.87 -5.59
CA GLU A 157 14.53 -19.12 -5.70
C GLU A 157 14.98 -18.54 -4.36
N ASN A 158 14.06 -17.91 -3.62
CA ASN A 158 14.36 -17.33 -2.31
C ASN A 158 14.79 -18.38 -1.28
N GLU A 159 14.21 -19.58 -1.31
CA GLU A 159 14.60 -20.69 -0.43
C GLU A 159 15.98 -21.25 -0.80
N TYR A 160 16.28 -21.39 -2.09
CA TYR A 160 17.62 -21.78 -2.54
C TYR A 160 18.70 -20.81 -2.07
N HIS A 161 18.45 -19.50 -2.17
CA HIS A 161 19.37 -18.47 -1.67
C HIS A 161 19.55 -18.57 -0.15
N ALA A 162 18.46 -18.78 0.59
CA ALA A 162 18.52 -18.94 2.05
C ALA A 162 19.33 -20.18 2.47
N GLU A 163 19.10 -21.34 1.84
CA GLU A 163 19.82 -22.59 2.15
C GLU A 163 21.31 -22.46 1.85
N THR A 164 21.66 -21.80 0.75
CA THR A 164 23.07 -21.74 0.35
C THR A 164 23.85 -20.70 1.16
N ARG A 165 23.22 -19.61 1.62
CA ARG A 165 23.76 -18.73 2.67
C ARG A 165 24.03 -19.48 3.98
N LYS A 166 23.12 -20.40 4.36
CA LYS A 166 23.29 -21.24 5.56
C LYS A 166 24.48 -22.19 5.44
N LYS A 167 24.67 -22.82 4.28
CA LYS A 167 25.83 -23.72 4.02
C LYS A 167 27.17 -23.00 4.13
N ASN A 168 27.23 -21.73 3.72
CA ASN A 168 28.48 -20.98 3.65
C ASN A 168 28.84 -20.19 4.92
N ASN A 169 28.04 -20.26 6.00
CA ASN A 169 28.30 -19.62 7.30
C ASN A 169 28.75 -18.14 7.20
N ILE A 170 28.14 -17.38 6.30
CA ILE A 170 28.52 -15.99 6.05
C ILE A 170 28.24 -15.16 7.31
N SER A 171 29.29 -14.64 7.94
CA SER A 171 29.18 -13.75 9.11
C SER A 171 28.66 -12.38 8.67
N VAL A 172 27.59 -11.91 9.31
CA VAL A 172 27.01 -10.61 8.98
C VAL A 172 27.70 -9.53 9.81
N PRO A 173 28.27 -8.47 9.19
CA PRO A 173 28.86 -7.37 9.92
C PRO A 173 27.81 -6.67 10.81
N GLN A 174 27.95 -6.77 12.13
CA GLN A 174 27.15 -5.99 13.08
C GLN A 174 27.85 -4.64 13.34
N HIS A 175 27.83 -3.74 12.35
CA HIS A 175 28.28 -2.38 12.59
C HIS A 175 27.19 -1.60 13.34
N THR A 176 27.33 -1.51 14.66
CA THR A 176 26.52 -0.60 15.48
C THR A 176 27.11 0.81 15.36
N LEU A 177 26.37 1.72 14.72
CA LEU A 177 26.67 3.15 14.78
C LEU A 177 26.42 3.62 16.23
N ARG A 178 27.47 4.07 16.93
CA ARG A 178 27.32 4.62 18.29
C ARG A 178 26.59 5.98 18.24
N PRO A 179 25.58 6.22 19.10
CA PRO A 179 24.92 7.53 19.21
C PRO A 179 25.91 8.66 19.44
N GLY A 180 25.68 9.84 18.86
CA GLY A 180 26.47 11.06 19.08
C GLY A 180 27.83 11.17 18.36
N GLN A 181 28.29 10.15 17.63
CA GLN A 181 29.59 10.17 16.94
C GLN A 181 29.52 10.43 15.42
N VAL A 182 28.33 10.54 14.82
CA VAL A 182 28.17 10.61 13.36
C VAL A 182 27.31 11.80 12.96
N ALA A 183 27.94 12.90 12.55
CA ALA A 183 27.20 14.05 12.05
C ALA A 183 26.75 13.80 10.59
N PHE A 184 25.57 13.16 10.41
CA PHE A 184 25.06 12.71 9.09
C PHE A 184 25.01 13.81 8.03
N PHE A 185 24.75 15.05 8.45
CA PHE A 185 24.55 16.19 7.55
C PHE A 185 25.84 16.98 7.26
N THR A 186 26.98 16.57 7.81
CA THR A 186 28.29 17.16 7.48
C THR A 186 28.92 16.43 6.29
N GLY A 187 29.69 17.15 5.46
CA GLY A 187 30.37 16.54 4.31
C GLY A 187 31.30 15.38 4.70
N GLN A 188 32.02 15.52 5.83
CA GLN A 188 32.88 14.47 6.38
C GLN A 188 32.08 13.29 6.94
N GLY A 189 31.01 13.55 7.70
CA GLY A 189 30.17 12.49 8.26
C GLY A 189 29.45 11.67 7.18
N TYR A 190 29.00 12.31 6.09
CA TYR A 190 28.43 11.60 4.95
C TYR A 190 29.45 10.70 4.23
N GLN A 191 30.67 11.20 4.03
CA GLN A 191 31.76 10.43 3.40
C GLN A 191 32.17 9.23 4.25
N ASP A 192 32.28 9.39 5.57
CA ASP A 192 32.57 8.30 6.50
C ASP A 192 31.45 7.25 6.53
N LEU A 193 30.18 7.67 6.56
CA LEU A 193 29.03 6.77 6.46
C LEU A 193 29.08 5.95 5.17
N TYR A 194 29.31 6.61 4.03
CA TYR A 194 29.42 5.96 2.72
C TYR A 194 30.58 4.97 2.69
N ALA A 195 31.78 5.38 3.14
CA ALA A 195 32.96 4.53 3.16
C ALA A 195 32.75 3.25 3.99
N ARG A 196 32.13 3.38 5.17
CA ARG A 196 31.80 2.23 6.03
C ARG A 196 30.82 1.27 5.35
N ARG A 197 29.78 1.79 4.71
CA ARG A 197 28.78 0.97 3.99
C ARG A 197 29.38 0.29 2.76
N VAL A 198 30.26 0.96 2.02
CA VAL A 198 30.99 0.36 0.89
C VAL A 198 31.92 -0.75 1.37
N ALA A 199 32.66 -0.55 2.47
CA ALA A 199 33.52 -1.59 3.03
C ALA A 199 32.71 -2.82 3.47
N ALA A 200 31.59 -2.61 4.17
CA ALA A 200 30.69 -3.67 4.56
C ALA A 200 30.04 -4.38 3.36
N ARG A 201 29.62 -3.63 2.34
CA ARG A 201 29.05 -4.17 1.10
C ARG A 201 30.04 -5.07 0.37
N LYS A 202 31.28 -4.60 0.16
CA LYS A 202 32.33 -5.41 -0.49
C LYS A 202 32.56 -6.72 0.26
N TYR A 203 32.68 -6.66 1.59
CA TYR A 203 32.80 -7.86 2.41
C TYR A 203 31.63 -8.84 2.22
N MET A 204 30.41 -8.36 1.97
CA MET A 204 29.25 -9.23 1.70
C MET A 204 29.19 -9.72 0.24
N GLU A 205 29.49 -8.87 -0.74
CA GLU A 205 29.54 -9.23 -2.17
C GLU A 205 30.59 -10.30 -2.43
N ASP A 206 31.79 -10.17 -1.85
CA ASP A 206 32.86 -11.17 -1.95
C ASP A 206 32.42 -12.53 -1.35
N MET A 207 31.45 -12.54 -0.45
CA MET A 207 30.88 -13.76 0.15
C MET A 207 29.66 -14.30 -0.62
N GLU A 208 29.02 -13.51 -1.49
CA GLU A 208 27.76 -13.82 -2.20
C GLU A 208 27.88 -13.94 -3.73
N GLU A 209 29.08 -13.77 -4.30
CA GLU A 209 29.35 -13.73 -5.75
C GLU A 209 28.86 -14.97 -6.54
N TRP A 210 28.52 -16.07 -5.86
CA TRP A 210 28.06 -17.34 -6.44
C TRP A 210 26.54 -17.42 -6.74
N THR A 211 25.71 -16.39 -6.46
CA THR A 211 24.24 -16.41 -6.75
C THR A 211 23.78 -15.40 -7.82
N ALA A 212 23.27 -15.89 -8.96
CA ALA A 212 22.63 -15.06 -9.98
C ALA A 212 21.09 -15.08 -9.87
N GLU A 213 20.44 -13.93 -10.08
CA GLU A 213 18.96 -13.81 -10.04
C GLU A 213 18.29 -14.51 -11.23
N TRP A 214 17.13 -15.14 -10.98
CA TRP A 214 16.38 -15.84 -12.01
C TRP A 214 15.50 -14.89 -12.84
N PRO A 215 15.47 -15.04 -14.18
CA PRO A 215 14.51 -14.32 -15.02
C PRO A 215 13.04 -14.64 -14.68
N ALA A 216 12.14 -13.68 -14.85
CA ALA A 216 10.71 -13.89 -14.58
C ALA A 216 10.10 -15.06 -15.39
N MET A 217 10.55 -15.25 -16.63
CA MET A 217 10.13 -16.37 -17.47
C MET A 217 10.51 -17.72 -16.86
N LEU A 218 11.72 -17.81 -16.28
CA LEU A 218 12.19 -19.01 -15.60
C LEU A 218 11.35 -19.28 -14.35
N ARG A 219 11.08 -18.26 -13.53
CA ARG A 219 10.20 -18.36 -12.35
C ARG A 219 8.81 -18.89 -12.72
N VAL A 220 8.19 -18.36 -13.78
CA VAL A 220 6.88 -18.83 -14.26
C VAL A 220 6.94 -20.29 -14.71
N ARG A 221 7.99 -20.70 -15.41
CA ARG A 221 8.13 -22.09 -15.89
C ARG A 221 8.37 -23.07 -14.76
N VAL A 222 9.23 -22.72 -13.79
CA VAL A 222 9.43 -23.51 -12.56
C VAL A 222 8.11 -23.62 -11.80
N GLY A 223 7.43 -22.48 -11.58
CA GLY A 223 6.13 -22.46 -10.92
C GLY A 223 5.05 -23.26 -11.67
N SER A 224 5.01 -23.18 -13.00
CA SER A 224 4.09 -23.96 -13.84
C SER A 224 4.31 -25.45 -13.65
N PHE A 225 5.56 -25.91 -13.78
CA PHE A 225 5.90 -27.31 -13.64
C PHE A 225 5.48 -27.86 -12.28
N LEU A 226 5.75 -27.13 -11.20
CA LEU A 226 5.40 -27.56 -9.85
C LEU A 226 3.89 -27.58 -9.60
N VAL A 227 3.17 -26.52 -10.02
CA VAL A 227 1.72 -26.39 -9.80
C VAL A 227 0.93 -27.40 -10.64
N ASP A 228 1.37 -27.70 -11.85
CA ASP A 228 0.77 -28.69 -12.74
C ASP A 228 0.82 -30.10 -12.13
N ASN A 229 2.01 -30.51 -11.67
CA ASN A 229 2.18 -31.77 -10.95
C ASN A 229 1.36 -31.83 -9.65
N LEU A 230 1.15 -30.71 -8.97
CA LEU A 230 0.29 -30.67 -7.79
C LEU A 230 -1.20 -30.81 -8.14
N ILE A 231 -1.67 -30.19 -9.22
CA ILE A 231 -3.07 -30.30 -9.68
C ILE A 231 -3.40 -31.75 -10.05
N ASP A 232 -2.48 -32.46 -10.70
CA ASP A 232 -2.66 -33.85 -11.10
C ASP A 232 -2.73 -34.83 -9.90
N VAL A 233 -2.02 -34.50 -8.82
CA VAL A 233 -1.81 -35.41 -7.68
C VAL A 233 -2.75 -35.12 -6.50
N ALA A 234 -3.14 -33.86 -6.32
CA ALA A 234 -3.95 -33.46 -5.19
C ALA A 234 -5.42 -33.79 -5.41
N THR A 235 -5.93 -34.79 -4.68
CA THR A 235 -7.33 -35.23 -4.70
C THR A 235 -8.00 -35.04 -3.33
N VAL A 236 -9.33 -34.97 -3.33
CA VAL A 236 -10.19 -34.93 -2.14
C VAL A 236 -11.44 -35.77 -2.34
N THR A 237 -11.92 -36.39 -1.27
CA THR A 237 -13.18 -37.13 -1.27
C THR A 237 -14.34 -36.19 -0.95
N ARG A 238 -15.32 -36.11 -1.85
CA ARG A 238 -16.55 -35.33 -1.68
C ARG A 238 -17.73 -36.28 -1.47
N THR A 239 -18.43 -36.11 -0.35
CA THR A 239 -19.72 -36.78 -0.09
C THR A 239 -20.87 -35.83 -0.42
N ALA A 240 -21.87 -36.31 -1.13
CA ALA A 240 -23.10 -35.58 -1.42
C ALA A 240 -24.31 -36.51 -1.37
N SER A 241 -25.43 -36.01 -0.86
CA SER A 241 -26.71 -36.73 -0.92
C SER A 241 -27.32 -36.57 -2.32
N ASP A 242 -27.61 -37.69 -2.97
CA ASP A 242 -28.30 -37.69 -4.25
C ASP A 242 -29.73 -37.15 -4.07
N LYS A 243 -30.09 -36.12 -4.84
CA LYS A 243 -31.40 -35.45 -4.76
C LYS A 243 -32.57 -36.37 -5.14
N ALA A 244 -32.32 -37.45 -5.87
CA ALA A 244 -33.35 -38.39 -6.31
C ALA A 244 -33.53 -39.58 -5.34
N THR A 245 -32.45 -40.08 -4.74
CA THR A 245 -32.46 -41.32 -3.94
C THR A 245 -32.21 -41.10 -2.45
N GLY A 246 -31.73 -39.91 -2.05
CA GLY A 246 -31.38 -39.58 -0.67
C GLY A 246 -30.13 -40.29 -0.13
N GLN A 247 -29.50 -41.17 -0.93
CA GLN A 247 -28.29 -41.91 -0.52
C GLN A 247 -27.05 -41.01 -0.58
N GLU A 248 -26.13 -41.20 0.37
CA GLU A 248 -24.84 -40.53 0.37
C GLU A 248 -23.91 -41.20 -0.66
N VAL A 249 -23.54 -40.45 -1.70
CA VAL A 249 -22.56 -40.88 -2.69
C VAL A 249 -21.24 -40.17 -2.40
N SER A 250 -20.15 -40.92 -2.38
CA SER A 250 -18.79 -40.43 -2.17
C SER A 250 -17.98 -40.57 -3.46
N GLU A 251 -17.36 -39.49 -3.92
CA GLU A 251 -16.54 -39.45 -5.14
C GLU A 251 -15.19 -38.78 -4.85
N GLU A 252 -14.12 -39.29 -5.44
CA GLU A 252 -12.80 -38.65 -5.39
C GLU A 252 -12.66 -37.63 -6.53
N GLN A 253 -12.34 -36.38 -6.18
CA GLN A 253 -12.26 -35.26 -7.11
C GLN A 253 -10.93 -34.51 -6.94
N PRO A 254 -10.44 -33.81 -7.99
CA PRO A 254 -9.26 -32.95 -7.84
C PRO A 254 -9.49 -31.85 -6.80
N ALA A 255 -8.49 -31.66 -5.92
CA ALA A 255 -8.48 -30.63 -4.88
C ALA A 255 -8.33 -29.22 -5.48
N PHE A 256 -7.56 -29.13 -6.55
CA PHE A 256 -7.36 -27.92 -7.34
C PHE A 256 -7.73 -28.22 -8.78
N PHE A 257 -8.36 -27.26 -9.44
CA PHE A 257 -8.63 -27.38 -10.87
C PHE A 257 -8.44 -26.04 -11.55
N HIS A 258 -7.98 -26.13 -12.79
CA HIS A 258 -7.82 -24.97 -13.64
C HIS A 258 -9.16 -24.63 -14.32
N SER A 259 -9.59 -23.36 -14.25
CA SER A 259 -10.81 -22.90 -14.90
C SER A 259 -10.68 -21.46 -15.40
N TYR A 260 -11.77 -20.93 -15.97
CA TYR A 260 -11.83 -19.56 -16.47
C TYR A 260 -13.04 -18.82 -15.92
N GLU A 261 -12.83 -17.58 -15.49
CA GLU A 261 -13.89 -16.66 -15.10
C GLU A 261 -13.96 -15.47 -16.04
N TYR A 262 -15.17 -14.94 -16.26
CA TYR A 262 -15.35 -13.69 -16.98
C TYR A 262 -15.42 -12.54 -16.00
N VAL A 263 -14.39 -11.69 -15.99
CA VAL A 263 -14.35 -10.48 -15.18
C VAL A 263 -14.43 -9.29 -16.11
N HIS A 264 -15.51 -8.51 -16.01
CA HIS A 264 -15.81 -7.39 -16.91
C HIS A 264 -15.72 -7.77 -18.41
N GLY A 265 -16.26 -8.94 -18.77
CA GLY A 265 -16.25 -9.44 -20.15
C GLY A 265 -14.92 -10.05 -20.62
N HIS A 266 -13.86 -10.05 -19.80
CA HIS A 266 -12.58 -10.68 -20.14
C HIS A 266 -12.42 -12.06 -19.51
N LYS A 267 -12.04 -13.06 -20.33
CA LYS A 267 -11.71 -14.42 -19.88
C LYS A 267 -10.40 -14.40 -19.09
N LEU A 268 -10.47 -14.75 -17.81
CA LEU A 268 -9.36 -14.79 -16.87
C LEU A 268 -9.14 -16.23 -16.43
N GLY A 269 -7.93 -16.75 -16.65
CA GLY A 269 -7.55 -18.05 -16.14
C GLY A 269 -7.33 -18.02 -14.63
N VAL A 270 -7.99 -18.92 -13.92
CA VAL A 270 -7.96 -19.04 -12.47
C VAL A 270 -7.68 -20.48 -12.05
N ILE A 271 -6.97 -20.66 -10.95
CA ILE A 271 -6.90 -21.96 -10.26
C ILE A 271 -7.94 -21.88 -9.14
N LYS A 272 -8.94 -22.75 -9.20
CA LYS A 272 -9.99 -22.87 -8.18
C LYS A 272 -9.70 -24.05 -7.29
N LEU A 273 -10.15 -23.92 -6.04
CA LEU A 273 -10.19 -25.03 -5.12
C LEU A 273 -11.52 -25.75 -5.28
N ASN A 274 -11.52 -27.07 -5.04
CA ASN A 274 -12.74 -27.83 -4.87
C ASN A 274 -13.60 -27.19 -3.77
N SER A 275 -14.93 -27.19 -3.90
CA SER A 275 -15.81 -26.57 -2.91
C SER A 275 -15.60 -27.14 -1.51
N VAL A 276 -15.31 -28.45 -1.39
CA VAL A 276 -15.01 -29.08 -0.11
C VAL A 276 -13.72 -28.53 0.48
N VAL A 277 -12.68 -28.37 -0.35
CA VAL A 277 -11.42 -27.75 0.09
C VAL A 277 -11.67 -26.30 0.47
N ALA A 278 -12.41 -25.52 -0.33
CA ALA A 278 -12.69 -24.11 -0.10
C ALA A 278 -13.57 -23.84 1.14
N GLU A 279 -14.63 -24.62 1.34
CA GLU A 279 -15.46 -24.58 2.55
C GLU A 279 -14.63 -24.96 3.77
N ARG A 280 -13.78 -25.98 3.63
CA ARG A 280 -12.84 -26.37 4.67
C ARG A 280 -11.78 -25.32 4.90
N LEU A 281 -11.35 -24.60 3.88
CA LEU A 281 -10.40 -23.49 3.94
C LEU A 281 -10.99 -22.23 4.58
N ALA A 282 -12.30 -22.05 4.42
CA ALA A 282 -13.08 -21.00 5.03
C ALA A 282 -13.46 -21.34 6.49
N GLY A 283 -13.54 -22.63 6.83
CA GLY A 283 -13.76 -23.13 8.19
C GLY A 283 -12.48 -23.36 9.01
N ASP A 284 -11.43 -23.85 8.36
CA ASP A 284 -10.06 -24.06 8.87
C ASP A 284 -9.16 -22.94 8.30
N ASP A 285 -8.67 -22.03 9.13
CA ASP A 285 -7.74 -20.97 8.68
C ASP A 285 -6.51 -21.51 7.92
N ILE A 286 -6.36 -21.04 6.68
CA ILE A 286 -5.12 -21.12 5.86
C ILE A 286 -3.91 -20.57 6.60
N ARG A 287 -4.11 -19.45 7.29
CA ARG A 287 -2.99 -18.71 7.87
C ARG A 287 -2.25 -19.59 8.88
N ASP A 288 -2.97 -20.56 9.41
CA ASP A 288 -2.55 -21.37 10.48
C ASP A 288 -2.06 -22.76 10.02
N THR A 289 -1.99 -22.96 8.70
CA THR A 289 -1.16 -23.99 8.06
C THR A 289 0.16 -23.42 7.55
N VAL A 290 0.27 -22.10 7.35
CA VAL A 290 1.43 -21.46 6.72
C VAL A 290 2.10 -20.46 7.68
N PRO A 291 3.23 -20.81 8.33
CA PRO A 291 3.92 -19.92 9.25
C PRO A 291 4.29 -18.57 8.60
N PRO A 292 4.14 -17.44 9.33
CA PRO A 292 4.50 -16.12 8.84
C PRO A 292 6.01 -16.05 8.59
N ARG A 293 6.40 -15.78 7.33
CA ARG A 293 7.81 -15.75 6.90
C ARG A 293 8.57 -14.52 7.44
N SER A 294 7.86 -13.50 7.93
CA SER A 294 8.44 -12.22 8.38
C SER A 294 7.85 -11.80 9.72
N LEU A 295 8.45 -12.28 10.81
CA LEU A 295 8.15 -11.89 12.18
C LEU A 295 9.05 -10.74 12.67
N PRO A 296 8.74 -10.07 13.79
CA PRO A 296 9.66 -9.14 14.45
C PRO A 296 10.99 -9.82 14.82
N MET A 297 12.08 -9.06 14.79
CA MET A 297 13.42 -9.57 15.08
C MET A 297 13.74 -9.42 16.57
N LEU A 298 14.36 -10.42 17.20
CA LEU A 298 14.80 -10.37 18.61
C LEU A 298 16.08 -9.54 18.81
N VAL A 299 16.82 -9.30 17.73
CA VAL A 299 18.03 -8.48 17.72
C VAL A 299 17.86 -7.31 16.75
N LYS A 300 18.74 -6.30 16.88
CA LYS A 300 18.76 -5.16 15.97
C LYS A 300 18.86 -5.64 14.51
N PRO A 301 18.03 -5.09 13.60
CA PRO A 301 18.06 -5.48 12.20
C PRO A 301 19.43 -5.26 11.56
N LYS A 302 19.71 -6.03 10.51
CA LYS A 302 20.86 -5.82 9.64
C LYS A 302 20.78 -4.42 9.02
N PRO A 303 21.81 -3.57 9.16
CA PRO A 303 21.84 -2.27 8.51
C PRO A 303 21.71 -2.39 6.99
N TRP A 304 21.08 -1.40 6.35
CA TRP A 304 20.91 -1.37 4.90
C TRP A 304 22.23 -1.06 4.18
N LEU A 305 22.88 -2.04 3.56
CA LEU A 305 24.15 -1.85 2.86
C LEU A 305 23.98 -1.55 1.37
N ASP A 306 22.89 -2.04 0.77
CA ASP A 306 22.51 -1.78 -0.61
C ASP A 306 20.99 -1.83 -0.78
N TYR A 307 20.49 -1.55 -1.99
CA TYR A 307 19.06 -1.53 -2.30
C TYR A 307 18.35 -2.89 -2.08
N ASN A 308 19.09 -3.99 -2.07
CA ASN A 308 18.60 -5.37 -1.89
C ASN A 308 19.27 -6.11 -0.72
N ASP A 309 19.95 -5.37 0.17
CA ASP A 309 20.65 -5.97 1.31
C ASP A 309 20.48 -5.15 2.60
N GLY A 310 19.67 -5.66 3.53
CA GLY A 310 19.33 -5.04 4.81
C GLY A 310 18.03 -5.59 5.42
N GLY A 311 17.76 -5.26 6.67
CA GLY A 311 16.61 -5.78 7.42
C GLY A 311 16.88 -7.12 8.10
N TYR A 312 16.43 -8.22 7.51
CA TYR A 312 16.64 -9.58 8.04
C TYR A 312 18.06 -10.09 7.74
N PHE A 313 18.54 -11.08 8.51
CA PHE A 313 19.88 -11.65 8.29
C PHE A 313 19.94 -12.66 7.15
N HIS A 314 18.98 -13.59 7.11
CA HIS A 314 18.96 -14.69 6.15
C HIS A 314 18.01 -14.41 4.97
N ILE A 315 16.92 -13.65 5.21
CA ILE A 315 15.92 -13.31 4.19
C ILE A 315 16.37 -12.09 3.39
N LYS A 316 16.69 -12.28 2.11
CA LYS A 316 17.01 -11.16 1.20
C LYS A 316 15.81 -10.23 1.05
N SER A 317 15.99 -8.97 1.41
CA SER A 317 14.93 -7.96 1.48
C SER A 317 15.29 -6.76 0.63
N LYS A 318 14.29 -6.17 -0.03
CA LYS A 318 14.48 -4.96 -0.85
C LYS A 318 14.15 -3.72 -0.05
N ALA A 319 14.98 -2.68 -0.15
CA ALA A 319 14.80 -1.41 0.51
C ALA A 319 13.51 -0.72 0.06
N MET A 320 13.14 -0.89 -1.22
CA MET A 320 11.92 -0.34 -1.81
C MET A 320 10.92 -1.42 -2.23
N ARG A 321 9.64 -1.19 -1.93
CA ARG A 321 8.51 -1.99 -2.41
C ARG A 321 8.17 -1.61 -3.85
N PHE A 322 8.75 -2.33 -4.81
CA PHE A 322 8.50 -2.13 -6.23
C PHE A 322 7.12 -2.66 -6.66
N LYS A 323 6.32 -1.86 -7.36
CA LYS A 323 5.02 -2.29 -7.93
C LYS A 323 5.22 -2.91 -9.32
N GLU A 324 6.01 -4.00 -9.38
CA GLU A 324 6.35 -4.67 -10.65
C GLU A 324 6.97 -3.72 -11.70
N SER A 325 7.69 -2.68 -11.25
CA SER A 325 8.34 -1.70 -12.12
C SER A 325 9.85 -1.88 -12.10
N GLN A 326 10.40 -2.37 -13.20
CA GLN A 326 11.84 -2.53 -13.38
C GLN A 326 12.57 -1.18 -13.43
N GLU A 327 11.93 -0.15 -14.00
CA GLU A 327 12.46 1.21 -14.09
C GLU A 327 12.77 1.79 -12.70
N GLN A 328 11.86 1.60 -11.74
CA GLN A 328 12.10 1.98 -10.34
C GLN A 328 13.33 1.29 -9.75
N GLU A 329 13.46 -0.01 -9.98
CA GLU A 329 14.57 -0.81 -9.48
C GLU A 329 15.91 -0.39 -10.08
N ILE A 330 15.96 -0.12 -11.40
CA ILE A 330 17.16 0.36 -12.08
C ILE A 330 17.62 1.71 -11.50
N HIS A 331 16.70 2.67 -11.36
CA HIS A 331 17.03 3.99 -10.82
C HIS A 331 17.51 3.93 -9.37
N LEU A 332 16.87 3.11 -8.53
CA LEU A 332 17.28 2.94 -7.14
C LEU A 332 18.66 2.29 -7.04
N ARG A 333 18.90 1.22 -7.81
CA ARG A 333 20.18 0.52 -7.86
C ARG A 333 21.30 1.45 -8.32
N GLU A 334 21.07 2.26 -9.34
CA GLU A 334 22.09 3.21 -9.82
C GLU A 334 22.37 4.32 -8.79
N ALA A 335 21.33 4.82 -8.11
CA ALA A 335 21.52 5.79 -7.04
C ALA A 335 22.27 5.20 -5.83
N ALA A 336 22.06 3.91 -5.52
CA ALA A 336 22.80 3.19 -4.49
C ALA A 336 24.27 3.00 -4.86
N LYS A 337 24.56 2.59 -6.11
CA LYS A 337 25.93 2.46 -6.63
C LYS A 337 26.71 3.77 -6.55
N GLN A 338 26.06 4.88 -6.88
CA GLN A 338 26.64 6.23 -6.79
C GLN A 338 26.72 6.76 -5.36
N GLY A 339 26.24 6.01 -4.36
CA GLY A 339 26.26 6.42 -2.96
C GLY A 339 25.36 7.61 -2.65
N LYS A 340 24.31 7.88 -3.43
CA LYS A 340 23.46 9.09 -3.28
C LYS A 340 22.38 8.94 -2.22
N ILE A 341 21.98 7.71 -1.90
CA ILE A 341 20.83 7.40 -1.03
C ILE A 341 21.23 6.92 0.38
N GLU A 342 22.46 7.16 0.81
CA GLU A 342 22.96 6.67 2.11
C GLU A 342 22.17 7.21 3.31
N LEU A 343 21.64 8.44 3.22
CA LEU A 343 20.76 9.00 4.25
C LEU A 343 19.43 8.26 4.36
N ILE A 344 18.91 7.71 3.25
CA ILE A 344 17.69 6.90 3.26
C ILE A 344 17.96 5.61 4.02
N PHE A 345 19.07 4.94 3.73
CA PHE A 345 19.46 3.73 4.43
C PHE A 345 19.69 3.97 5.91
N ALA A 346 20.40 5.06 6.28
CA ALA A 346 20.58 5.45 7.68
C ALA A 346 19.26 5.72 8.39
N ALA A 347 18.30 6.41 7.75
CA ALA A 347 16.99 6.64 8.34
C ALA A 347 16.22 5.33 8.58
N LEU A 348 16.30 4.38 7.66
CA LEU A 348 15.71 3.04 7.85
C LEU A 348 16.37 2.25 8.97
N ASP A 349 17.69 2.40 9.14
CA ASP A 349 18.43 1.79 10.25
C ASP A 349 18.01 2.41 11.59
N VAL A 350 17.79 3.73 11.64
CA VAL A 350 17.26 4.42 12.84
C VAL A 350 15.87 3.88 13.21
N LEU A 351 14.95 3.83 12.25
CA LEU A 351 13.59 3.31 12.49
C LEU A 351 13.59 1.83 12.86
N GLY A 352 14.48 1.04 12.25
CA GLY A 352 14.59 -0.40 12.50
C GLY A 352 15.25 -0.75 13.83
N SER A 353 16.10 0.12 14.36
CA SER A 353 16.85 -0.11 15.60
C SER A 353 16.10 0.32 16.87
N THR A 354 14.91 0.89 16.75
CA THR A 354 14.06 1.23 17.90
C THR A 354 13.52 -0.05 18.56
N PRO A 355 13.83 -0.30 19.84
CA PRO A 355 13.38 -1.49 20.56
C PRO A 355 11.92 -1.38 21.00
N TRP A 356 11.20 -2.49 20.95
CA TRP A 356 9.81 -2.61 21.37
C TRP A 356 9.61 -3.78 22.32
N VAL A 357 8.61 -3.66 23.18
CA VAL A 357 8.12 -4.71 24.09
C VAL A 357 6.60 -4.76 24.06
N VAL A 358 6.03 -5.92 24.40
CA VAL A 358 4.58 -6.07 24.53
C VAL A 358 4.10 -5.49 25.87
N ASN A 359 3.06 -4.66 25.82
CA ASN A 359 2.40 -4.09 26.99
C ASN A 359 1.59 -5.17 27.73
N ARG A 360 2.21 -5.82 28.73
CA ARG A 360 1.62 -6.95 29.44
C ARG A 360 0.26 -6.63 30.11
N PRO A 361 0.10 -5.55 30.89
CA PRO A 361 -1.20 -5.18 31.46
C PRO A 361 -2.34 -5.08 30.43
N VAL A 362 -2.09 -4.42 29.29
CA VAL A 362 -3.08 -4.29 28.21
C VAL A 362 -3.32 -5.64 27.54
N PHE A 363 -2.26 -6.41 27.28
CA PHE A 363 -2.36 -7.75 26.70
C PHE A 363 -3.26 -8.67 27.53
N ASP A 364 -3.16 -8.63 28.86
CA ASP A 364 -3.99 -9.45 29.76
C ASP A 364 -5.48 -9.06 29.67
N VAL A 365 -5.80 -7.77 29.54
CA VAL A 365 -7.18 -7.29 29.31
C VAL A 365 -7.69 -7.73 27.94
N VAL A 366 -6.88 -7.55 26.89
CA VAL A 366 -7.21 -8.00 25.53
C VAL A 366 -7.48 -9.51 25.52
N LEU A 367 -6.69 -10.30 26.25
CA LEU A 367 -6.86 -11.74 26.33
C LEU A 367 -8.17 -12.14 27.04
N LYS A 368 -8.54 -11.45 28.12
CA LYS A 368 -9.84 -11.65 28.80
C LYS A 368 -11.01 -11.37 27.85
N VAL A 369 -10.96 -10.24 27.14
CA VAL A 369 -11.98 -9.85 26.15
C VAL A 369 -12.02 -10.84 24.98
N TRP A 370 -10.87 -11.26 24.48
CA TRP A 370 -10.80 -12.22 23.37
C TRP A 370 -11.42 -13.57 23.73
N ASN A 371 -11.16 -14.05 24.95
CA ASN A 371 -11.63 -15.34 25.45
C ASN A 371 -13.12 -15.34 25.80
N SER A 372 -13.76 -14.18 26.05
CA SER A 372 -15.22 -14.12 26.24
C SER A 372 -15.98 -14.44 24.95
N GLY A 373 -15.37 -14.14 23.79
CA GLY A 373 -15.98 -14.37 22.47
C GLY A 373 -17.02 -13.33 22.07
N GLU A 374 -17.30 -12.35 22.92
CA GLU A 374 -18.23 -11.26 22.64
C GLU A 374 -17.58 -10.13 21.83
N ARG A 375 -18.41 -9.30 21.18
CA ARG A 375 -17.93 -8.09 20.52
C ARG A 375 -17.53 -7.06 21.58
N PHE A 376 -16.34 -6.50 21.46
CA PHE A 376 -15.89 -5.43 22.35
C PHE A 376 -15.10 -4.37 21.59
N GLY A 377 -15.63 -3.15 21.51
CA GLY A 377 -15.07 -2.11 20.66
C GLY A 377 -14.94 -2.58 19.20
N LYS A 378 -13.72 -2.51 18.66
CA LYS A 378 -13.38 -3.01 17.30
C LYS A 378 -12.96 -4.48 17.28
N ILE A 379 -12.96 -5.20 18.41
CA ILE A 379 -12.69 -6.64 18.44
C ILE A 379 -13.97 -7.38 18.00
N PRO A 380 -13.93 -8.16 16.90
CA PRO A 380 -15.08 -8.85 16.36
C PRO A 380 -15.51 -10.04 17.22
N ALA A 381 -16.82 -10.31 17.31
CA ALA A 381 -17.37 -11.44 18.05
C ALA A 381 -17.00 -12.80 17.42
N ALA A 382 -16.99 -13.86 18.23
CA ALA A 382 -16.70 -15.24 17.82
C ALA A 382 -17.72 -15.77 16.82
N THR A 383 -18.99 -15.52 17.11
CA THR A 383 -20.10 -15.73 16.19
C THR A 383 -20.59 -14.37 15.73
N TYR A 384 -20.95 -14.25 14.45
CA TYR A 384 -21.52 -13.01 13.94
C TYR A 384 -22.82 -12.70 14.70
N ASP A 385 -22.88 -11.49 15.25
CA ASP A 385 -23.82 -11.06 16.29
C ASP A 385 -25.12 -10.44 15.73
N GLN A 386 -25.20 -10.24 14.41
CA GLN A 386 -26.41 -9.74 13.75
C GLN A 386 -27.27 -10.89 13.21
N PRO A 387 -28.60 -10.77 13.27
CA PRO A 387 -29.50 -11.78 12.73
C PRO A 387 -29.45 -11.82 11.20
N GLU A 388 -29.77 -12.99 10.65
CA GLU A 388 -29.95 -13.14 9.21
C GLU A 388 -31.21 -12.35 8.76
N PRO A 389 -31.14 -11.63 7.62
CA PRO A 389 -32.30 -10.90 7.12
C PRO A 389 -33.50 -11.82 6.89
N GLU A 390 -34.68 -11.42 7.36
CA GLU A 390 -35.91 -12.19 7.17
C GLU A 390 -36.45 -12.05 5.75
N LYS A 391 -36.98 -13.16 5.20
CA LYS A 391 -37.58 -13.20 3.88
C LYS A 391 -38.93 -12.46 3.89
N PRO A 392 -39.13 -11.44 3.03
CA PRO A 392 -40.41 -10.72 2.96
C PRO A 392 -41.57 -11.66 2.57
N SER A 393 -42.74 -11.42 3.14
CA SER A 393 -43.96 -12.19 2.83
C SER A 393 -44.46 -11.97 1.39
N ASP A 394 -44.17 -10.81 0.78
CA ASP A 394 -44.51 -10.41 -0.59
C ASP A 394 -43.40 -10.72 -1.62
N TRP A 395 -42.46 -11.61 -1.27
CA TRP A 395 -41.29 -11.97 -2.08
C TRP A 395 -41.61 -12.40 -3.52
N GLU A 396 -42.72 -13.10 -3.72
CA GLU A 396 -43.12 -13.63 -5.02
C GLU A 396 -43.86 -12.61 -5.89
N THR A 397 -44.51 -11.63 -5.27
CA THR A 397 -45.39 -10.66 -5.95
C THR A 397 -44.73 -9.29 -6.17
N ASN A 398 -43.71 -8.93 -5.38
CA ASN A 398 -43.07 -7.61 -5.43
C ASN A 398 -41.58 -7.67 -5.82
N PRO A 399 -41.23 -7.37 -7.08
CA PRO A 399 -39.84 -7.34 -7.54
C PRO A 399 -38.92 -6.37 -6.77
N LYS A 400 -39.45 -5.27 -6.23
CA LYS A 400 -38.68 -4.30 -5.44
C LYS A 400 -38.32 -4.88 -4.07
N ALA A 401 -39.29 -5.49 -3.37
CA ALA A 401 -39.05 -6.17 -2.09
C ALA A 401 -38.05 -7.33 -2.26
N ARG A 402 -38.16 -8.09 -3.36
CA ARG A 402 -37.21 -9.14 -3.74
C ARG A 402 -35.78 -8.62 -3.89
N ASN A 403 -35.59 -7.54 -4.64
CA ASN A 403 -34.27 -6.93 -4.83
C ASN A 403 -33.68 -6.38 -3.54
N VAL A 404 -34.50 -5.77 -2.68
CA VAL A 404 -34.07 -5.27 -1.36
C VAL A 404 -33.61 -6.42 -0.47
N TYR A 405 -34.36 -7.52 -0.37
CA TYR A 405 -33.94 -8.68 0.42
C TYR A 405 -32.66 -9.32 -0.14
N LEU A 406 -32.54 -9.53 -1.46
CA LEU A 406 -31.31 -10.07 -2.05
C LEU A 406 -30.09 -9.17 -1.79
N THR A 407 -30.30 -7.87 -1.68
CA THR A 407 -29.25 -6.90 -1.34
C THR A 407 -28.89 -7.00 0.14
N ARG A 408 -29.88 -7.13 1.04
CA ARG A 408 -29.66 -7.35 2.47
C ARG A 408 -28.94 -8.67 2.77
N VAL A 409 -29.36 -9.77 2.14
CA VAL A 409 -28.71 -11.09 2.28
C VAL A 409 -27.26 -11.06 1.79
N ARG A 410 -27.00 -10.42 0.64
CA ARG A 410 -25.62 -10.18 0.17
C ARG A 410 -24.82 -9.35 1.17
N GLY A 411 -25.40 -8.29 1.72
CA GLY A 411 -24.79 -7.47 2.76
C GLY A 411 -24.48 -8.27 4.03
N TYR A 412 -25.40 -9.13 4.47
CA TYR A 412 -25.23 -10.01 5.62
C TYR A 412 -24.09 -11.01 5.43
N HIS A 413 -24.06 -11.75 4.32
CA HIS A 413 -22.97 -12.70 4.04
C HIS A 413 -21.61 -11.98 3.93
N GLN A 414 -21.58 -10.80 3.31
CA GLN A 414 -20.37 -9.99 3.24
C GLN A 414 -19.92 -9.54 4.63
N ALA A 415 -20.83 -9.07 5.48
CA ALA A 415 -20.50 -8.65 6.84
C ALA A 415 -20.03 -9.82 7.73
N LYS A 416 -20.67 -10.99 7.61
CA LYS A 416 -20.24 -12.23 8.27
C LYS A 416 -18.82 -12.65 7.85
N ALA A 417 -18.52 -12.60 6.55
CA ALA A 417 -17.19 -12.89 6.02
C ALA A 417 -16.13 -11.86 6.48
N ASN A 418 -16.50 -10.58 6.53
CA ASN A 418 -15.65 -9.52 7.06
C ASN A 418 -15.35 -9.73 8.55
N ASN A 419 -16.37 -10.05 9.37
CA ASN A 419 -16.21 -10.32 10.80
C ASN A 419 -15.24 -11.49 11.05
N HIS A 420 -15.39 -12.58 10.28
CA HIS A 420 -14.46 -13.71 10.34
C HIS A 420 -13.04 -13.27 9.97
N SER A 421 -12.86 -12.56 8.85
CA SER A 421 -11.55 -12.09 8.39
C SER A 421 -10.84 -11.17 9.40
N GLU A 422 -11.59 -10.24 10.01
CA GLU A 422 -11.12 -9.36 11.08
C GLU A 422 -10.72 -10.16 12.32
N ARG A 423 -11.55 -11.15 12.70
CA ARG A 423 -11.29 -12.01 13.86
C ARG A 423 -9.98 -12.78 13.69
N CYS A 424 -9.74 -13.36 12.52
CA CYS A 424 -8.48 -14.03 12.21
C CYS A 424 -7.31 -13.05 12.29
N SER A 425 -7.46 -11.83 11.75
CA SER A 425 -6.39 -10.80 11.86
C SER A 425 -6.04 -10.45 13.31
N VAL A 426 -7.04 -10.29 14.18
CA VAL A 426 -6.83 -10.02 15.61
C VAL A 426 -6.15 -11.19 16.30
N ASN A 427 -6.55 -12.41 15.99
CA ASN A 427 -5.98 -13.63 16.55
C ASN A 427 -4.47 -13.75 16.30
N TYR A 428 -4.02 -13.45 15.07
CA TYR A 428 -2.60 -13.40 14.71
C TYR A 428 -1.82 -12.43 15.59
N ARG A 429 -2.35 -11.22 15.76
CA ARG A 429 -1.70 -10.19 16.57
C ARG A 429 -1.56 -10.64 18.02
N ILE A 430 -2.61 -11.22 18.59
CA ILE A 430 -2.61 -11.71 19.97
C ILE A 430 -1.59 -12.83 20.15
N GLU A 431 -1.49 -13.80 19.25
CA GLU A 431 -0.53 -14.89 19.41
C GLU A 431 0.92 -14.48 19.14
N ILE A 432 1.15 -13.59 18.17
CA ILE A 432 2.48 -12.99 17.98
C ILE A 432 2.85 -12.23 19.26
N ALA A 433 1.98 -11.35 19.77
CA ALA A 433 2.21 -10.61 21.02
C ALA A 433 2.45 -11.55 22.22
N ARG A 434 1.70 -12.65 22.32
CA ARG A 434 1.89 -13.68 23.37
C ARG A 434 3.29 -14.29 23.37
N THR A 435 3.95 -14.32 22.22
CA THR A 435 5.24 -15.00 22.07
C THR A 435 6.40 -14.12 22.41
N PHE A 436 6.32 -12.88 21.92
CA PHE A 436 7.28 -11.85 22.24
C PHE A 436 7.01 -11.24 23.63
N LEU A 437 6.10 -11.83 24.42
CA LEU A 437 5.82 -11.37 25.77
C LEU A 437 7.06 -11.52 26.65
N GLY A 438 7.58 -10.40 27.13
CA GLY A 438 8.80 -10.34 27.93
C GLY A 438 10.09 -10.55 27.14
N ASP A 439 10.06 -10.43 25.81
CA ASP A 439 11.25 -10.26 24.96
C ASP A 439 11.26 -8.84 24.39
N THR A 440 12.45 -8.27 24.18
CA THR A 440 12.62 -7.04 23.40
C THR A 440 12.79 -7.41 21.93
N PHE A 441 12.08 -6.73 21.04
CA PHE A 441 12.11 -7.00 19.60
C PHE A 441 12.13 -5.72 18.78
N TYR A 442 12.43 -5.87 17.49
CA TYR A 442 12.68 -4.80 16.55
C TYR A 442 11.89 -5.02 15.26
N PHE A 443 11.51 -3.92 14.63
CA PHE A 443 10.79 -3.92 13.36
C PHE A 443 11.71 -3.45 12.23
N PRO A 444 12.27 -4.34 11.38
CA PRO A 444 12.99 -3.89 10.20
C PRO A 444 12.04 -3.10 9.29
N HIS A 445 12.50 -1.97 8.73
CA HIS A 445 11.70 -1.09 7.88
C HIS A 445 12.17 -1.12 6.42
N ASN A 446 11.23 -0.96 5.49
CA ASN A 446 11.46 -0.67 4.08
C ASN A 446 10.63 0.55 3.64
N ILE A 447 10.80 1.02 2.40
CA ILE A 447 10.08 2.17 1.85
C ILE A 447 9.15 1.77 0.70
N ASP A 448 8.14 2.56 0.42
CA ASP A 448 7.48 2.54 -0.89
C ASP A 448 8.24 3.40 -1.91
N PHE A 449 7.77 3.43 -3.16
CA PHE A 449 8.42 4.21 -4.23
C PHE A 449 8.41 5.74 -3.99
N ARG A 450 7.63 6.23 -3.03
CA ARG A 450 7.55 7.65 -2.66
C ARG A 450 8.51 7.99 -1.51
N GLY A 451 9.07 6.97 -0.85
CA GLY A 451 9.96 7.10 0.31
C GLY A 451 9.28 6.86 1.65
N ARG A 452 7.97 6.60 1.73
CA ARG A 452 7.30 6.38 3.01
C ARG A 452 7.76 5.06 3.62
N ALA A 453 8.21 5.09 4.87
CA ALA A 453 8.70 3.91 5.59
C ALA A 453 7.56 3.05 6.15
N TYR A 454 7.76 1.74 6.14
CA TYR A 454 6.84 0.71 6.61
C TYR A 454 7.62 -0.43 7.29
N PRO A 455 7.16 -0.95 8.44
CA PRO A 455 7.62 -2.22 8.98
C PRO A 455 7.47 -3.35 7.96
N MET A 456 8.46 -4.23 7.89
CA MET A 456 8.39 -5.45 7.09
C MET A 456 7.43 -6.49 7.69
N PRO A 457 7.39 -6.72 9.03
CA PRO A 457 6.40 -7.63 9.62
C PRO A 457 4.97 -7.13 9.39
N PRO A 458 4.10 -7.91 8.70
CA PRO A 458 2.79 -7.39 8.26
C PRO A 458 1.68 -7.53 9.30
N HIS A 459 1.83 -8.41 10.30
CA HIS A 459 0.73 -8.81 11.19
C HIS A 459 0.62 -7.95 12.45
N LEU A 460 1.74 -7.77 13.17
CA LEU A 460 1.85 -6.93 14.36
C LEU A 460 2.94 -5.89 14.10
N SER A 461 2.59 -4.61 14.18
CA SER A 461 3.52 -3.48 14.11
C SER A 461 2.85 -2.22 14.65
N HIS A 462 3.64 -1.20 14.98
CA HIS A 462 3.15 0.09 15.50
C HIS A 462 2.38 0.93 14.45
N ILE A 463 2.52 0.63 13.16
CA ILE A 463 1.70 1.24 12.08
C ILE A 463 0.27 0.65 12.04
N GLY A 464 0.00 -0.43 12.78
CA GLY A 464 -1.29 -1.08 12.86
C GLY A 464 -2.42 -0.20 13.44
N ASP A 465 -3.55 -0.86 13.68
CA ASP A 465 -4.72 -0.25 14.33
C ASP A 465 -4.49 0.01 15.82
N ASP A 466 -5.43 0.70 16.47
CA ASP A 466 -5.39 1.07 17.89
C ASP A 466 -5.00 -0.10 18.80
N LEU A 467 -5.56 -1.30 18.58
CA LEU A 467 -5.18 -2.51 19.33
C LEU A 467 -3.70 -2.84 19.18
N SER A 468 -3.17 -2.81 17.95
CA SER A 468 -1.75 -3.07 17.68
C SER A 468 -0.84 -2.05 18.38
N ARG A 469 -1.26 -0.78 18.44
CA ARG A 469 -0.51 0.30 19.11
C ARG A 469 -0.56 0.19 20.62
N GLY A 470 -1.73 -0.03 21.21
CA GLY A 470 -1.89 -0.20 22.66
C GLY A 470 -1.16 -1.43 23.23
N LEU A 471 -0.92 -2.45 22.39
CA LEU A 471 -0.13 -3.63 22.74
C LEU A 471 1.39 -3.39 22.76
N LEU A 472 1.89 -2.25 22.28
CA LEU A 472 3.32 -2.01 22.10
C LEU A 472 3.80 -0.84 22.98
N LYS A 473 4.97 -1.01 23.61
CA LYS A 473 5.72 0.05 24.31
C LYS A 473 7.18 0.04 23.85
N PHE A 474 7.92 1.12 24.09
CA PHE A 474 9.36 1.12 23.83
C PHE A 474 10.05 0.13 24.76
N GLY A 475 11.06 -0.58 24.24
CA GLY A 475 11.83 -1.55 25.03
C GLY A 475 12.80 -0.90 26.01
N GLU A 476 13.17 0.35 25.77
CA GLU A 476 13.95 1.19 26.68
C GLU A 476 12.98 2.14 27.40
N ALA A 477 13.18 2.36 28.70
CA ALA A 477 12.42 3.33 29.49
C ALA A 477 13.29 4.56 29.80
N LYS A 478 12.68 5.73 29.93
CA LYS A 478 13.35 6.97 30.31
C LYS A 478 12.60 7.65 31.46
N PRO A 479 13.30 8.34 32.39
CA PRO A 479 12.65 9.06 33.47
C PRO A 479 11.75 10.17 32.92
N LEU A 480 10.53 10.30 33.43
CA LEU A 480 9.56 11.29 32.94
C LEU A 480 10.05 12.73 33.11
N GLY A 481 10.58 13.07 34.28
CA GLY A 481 10.79 14.45 34.70
C GLY A 481 9.50 15.28 34.72
N ALA A 482 9.62 16.56 35.08
CA ALA A 482 8.46 17.46 35.20
C ALA A 482 7.72 17.65 33.86
N ARG A 483 8.49 17.74 32.77
CA ARG A 483 7.93 17.91 31.42
C ARG A 483 7.31 16.63 30.89
N GLY A 484 7.92 15.46 31.09
CA GLY A 484 7.35 14.20 30.63
C GLY A 484 6.06 13.83 31.35
N LEU A 485 5.92 14.11 32.65
CA LEU A 485 4.66 13.90 33.36
C LEU A 485 3.53 14.77 32.78
N ARG A 486 3.82 16.04 32.44
CA ARG A 486 2.86 16.92 31.75
C ARG A 486 2.49 16.37 30.37
N TRP A 487 3.47 15.91 29.59
CA TRP A 487 3.22 15.32 28.27
C TRP A 487 2.44 14.02 28.33
N LEU A 488 2.64 13.18 29.36
CA LEU A 488 1.85 11.97 29.56
C LEU A 488 0.37 12.29 29.82
N LYS A 489 0.08 13.35 30.59
CA LYS A 489 -1.29 13.85 30.78
C LYS A 489 -1.89 14.35 29.47
N ILE A 490 -1.18 15.22 28.76
CA ILE A 490 -1.62 15.74 27.44
C ILE A 490 -1.88 14.60 26.46
N HIS A 491 -1.01 13.57 26.45
CA HIS A 491 -1.16 12.41 25.59
C HIS A 491 -2.45 11.64 25.88
N LEU A 492 -2.80 11.45 27.16
CA LEU A 492 -4.05 10.82 27.55
C LEU A 492 -5.27 11.63 27.07
N ALA A 493 -5.23 12.95 27.22
CA ALA A 493 -6.29 13.83 26.70
C ALA A 493 -6.43 13.74 25.17
N ASN A 494 -5.30 13.71 24.44
CA ASN A 494 -5.29 13.52 22.99
C ASN A 494 -5.94 12.20 22.59
N LEU A 495 -5.55 11.09 23.23
CA LEU A 495 -6.11 9.75 22.95
C LEU A 495 -7.60 9.64 23.28
N TYR A 496 -8.08 10.38 24.28
CA TYR A 496 -9.50 10.45 24.61
C TYR A 496 -10.33 11.20 23.56
N GLY A 497 -9.70 12.07 22.77
CA GLY A 497 -10.35 12.92 21.76
C GLY A 497 -10.46 14.40 22.17
N TYR A 498 -9.85 14.81 23.29
CA TYR A 498 -9.77 16.22 23.72
C TYR A 498 -8.49 16.90 23.18
N ASP A 499 -8.35 16.94 21.86
CA ASP A 499 -7.15 17.46 21.16
C ASP A 499 -7.30 18.94 20.71
N LYS A 500 -8.43 19.58 21.01
CA LYS A 500 -8.73 20.98 20.60
C LYS A 500 -8.46 22.04 21.67
N GLY A 501 -8.27 21.62 22.92
CA GLY A 501 -7.80 22.52 23.98
C GLY A 501 -6.35 22.95 23.75
N ASN A 502 -5.92 24.03 24.40
CA ASN A 502 -4.50 24.30 24.54
C ASN A 502 -3.84 23.22 25.43
N PHE A 503 -2.51 23.17 25.51
CA PHE A 503 -1.83 22.11 26.27
C PHE A 503 -2.14 22.12 27.77
N ASP A 504 -2.47 23.27 28.35
CA ASP A 504 -2.83 23.38 29.77
C ASP A 504 -4.25 22.87 30.01
N ASP A 505 -5.22 23.26 29.17
CA ASP A 505 -6.59 22.74 29.17
C ASP A 505 -6.60 21.21 29.05
N ARG A 506 -5.72 20.65 28.19
CA ARG A 506 -5.57 19.19 28.03
C ARG A 506 -5.01 18.52 29.28
N ALA A 507 -4.01 19.13 29.93
CA ALA A 507 -3.47 18.60 31.19
C ALA A 507 -4.50 18.67 32.32
N ILE A 508 -5.26 19.77 32.41
CA ILE A 508 -6.35 19.96 33.37
C ILE A 508 -7.46 18.92 33.16
N PHE A 509 -7.83 18.63 31.92
CA PHE A 509 -8.80 17.59 31.59
C PHE A 509 -8.38 16.23 32.21
N THR A 510 -7.12 15.84 32.07
CA THR A 510 -6.61 14.62 32.70
C THR A 510 -6.67 14.67 34.22
N GLU A 511 -6.37 15.82 34.83
CA GLU A 511 -6.44 16.00 36.28
C GLU A 511 -7.87 15.90 36.82
N GLN A 512 -8.84 16.45 36.11
CA GLN A 512 -10.27 16.36 36.46
C GLN A 512 -10.82 14.94 36.37
N HIS A 513 -10.23 14.10 35.53
CA HIS A 513 -10.64 12.72 35.31
C HIS A 513 -9.73 11.69 36.00
N LEU A 514 -8.92 12.09 37.00
CA LEU A 514 -8.04 11.16 37.72
C LEU A 514 -8.80 9.96 38.30
N ASP A 515 -9.97 10.17 38.92
CA ASP A 515 -10.78 9.07 39.46
C ASP A 515 -11.21 8.06 38.39
N ASP A 516 -11.51 8.53 37.17
CA ASP A 516 -11.86 7.68 36.03
C ASP A 516 -10.65 6.92 35.48
N ILE A 517 -9.47 7.55 35.53
CA ILE A 517 -8.20 6.98 35.12
C ILE A 517 -7.78 5.86 36.07
N TYR A 518 -7.84 6.09 37.38
CA TYR A 518 -7.58 5.07 38.40
C TYR A 518 -8.55 3.89 38.26
N ASP A 519 -9.86 4.15 38.13
CA ASP A 519 -10.86 3.09 37.94
C ASP A 519 -10.61 2.28 36.65
N SER A 520 -10.27 2.96 35.55
CA SER A 520 -9.96 2.31 34.27
C SER A 520 -8.69 1.46 34.33
N ALA A 521 -7.67 1.91 35.07
CA ALA A 521 -6.40 1.20 35.21
C ALA A 521 -6.52 -0.04 36.14
N GLU A 522 -7.30 0.04 37.22
CA GLU A 522 -7.47 -1.05 38.19
C GLU A 522 -8.53 -2.06 37.76
N ARG A 523 -9.67 -1.58 37.27
CA ARG A 523 -10.84 -2.40 36.90
C ARG A 523 -11.27 -2.13 35.46
N PRO A 524 -10.41 -2.44 34.46
CA PRO A 524 -10.63 -2.08 33.06
C PRO A 524 -11.94 -2.64 32.48
N LEU A 525 -12.39 -3.81 32.93
CA LEU A 525 -13.60 -4.48 32.46
C LEU A 525 -14.77 -4.41 33.45
N GLU A 526 -14.53 -4.23 34.75
CA GLU A 526 -15.56 -4.29 35.79
C GLU A 526 -15.96 -2.91 36.33
N GLY A 527 -15.13 -1.89 36.09
CA GLY A 527 -15.38 -0.50 36.50
C GLY A 527 -16.32 0.25 35.55
N ARG A 528 -16.20 1.58 35.55
CA ARG A 528 -16.98 2.51 34.72
C ARG A 528 -16.65 2.43 33.22
N ARG A 529 -15.56 1.73 32.86
CA ARG A 529 -15.07 1.54 31.48
C ARG A 529 -14.90 2.88 30.73
N TRP A 530 -14.50 3.94 31.41
CA TRP A 530 -14.39 5.28 30.84
C TRP A 530 -13.50 5.32 29.59
N TRP A 531 -12.39 4.59 29.62
CA TRP A 531 -11.45 4.44 28.50
C TRP A 531 -12.07 3.91 27.20
N THR A 532 -13.19 3.18 27.26
CA THR A 532 -13.87 2.63 26.07
C THR A 532 -14.58 3.68 25.21
N LYS A 533 -14.82 4.87 25.78
CA LYS A 533 -15.46 6.00 25.11
C LYS A 533 -14.46 6.90 24.35
N ALA A 534 -13.16 6.67 24.54
CA ALA A 534 -12.09 7.38 23.86
C ALA A 534 -12.10 7.13 22.34
N ASP A 535 -11.54 8.06 21.57
CA ASP A 535 -11.31 7.87 20.13
C ASP A 535 -10.37 6.69 19.85
N ASP A 536 -9.33 6.53 20.69
CA ASP A 536 -8.35 5.43 20.65
C ASP A 536 -8.34 4.65 21.99
N PRO A 537 -9.30 3.71 22.20
CA PRO A 537 -9.51 3.07 23.50
C PRO A 537 -8.30 2.30 24.05
N TRP A 538 -7.65 1.46 23.25
CA TRP A 538 -6.57 0.59 23.76
C TRP A 538 -5.31 1.38 24.12
N GLN A 539 -4.99 2.40 23.32
CA GLN A 539 -3.92 3.35 23.66
C GLN A 539 -4.30 4.18 24.91
N CYS A 540 -5.56 4.63 25.02
CA CYS A 540 -6.03 5.36 26.20
C CYS A 540 -5.90 4.51 27.47
N LEU A 541 -6.26 3.22 27.41
CA LEU A 541 -6.09 2.30 28.53
C LEU A 541 -4.62 2.13 28.92
N ALA A 542 -3.72 2.01 27.93
CA ALA A 542 -2.28 1.95 28.17
C ALA A 542 -1.79 3.22 28.89
N ALA A 543 -2.24 4.40 28.45
CA ALA A 543 -1.91 5.68 29.09
C ALA A 543 -2.47 5.79 30.51
N CYS A 544 -3.70 5.32 30.77
CA CYS A 544 -4.26 5.29 32.11
C CYS A 544 -3.43 4.43 33.07
N MET A 545 -3.02 3.24 32.62
CA MET A 545 -2.18 2.33 33.40
C MET A 545 -0.80 2.92 33.68
N GLU A 546 -0.18 3.55 32.68
CA GLU A 546 1.14 4.18 32.82
C GLU A 546 1.09 5.40 33.76
N LEU A 547 0.07 6.26 33.63
CA LEU A 547 -0.08 7.44 34.48
C LEU A 547 -0.34 7.07 35.95
N ARG A 548 -1.17 6.05 36.19
CA ARG A 548 -1.36 5.51 37.54
C ARG A 548 -0.04 5.01 38.12
N ALA A 549 0.70 4.19 37.37
CA ALA A 549 1.97 3.64 37.83
C ALA A 549 2.99 4.75 38.16
N ALA A 550 3.01 5.83 37.36
CA ALA A 550 3.83 7.00 37.63
C ALA A 550 3.42 7.70 38.94
N LEU A 551 2.12 7.93 39.16
CA LEU A 551 1.61 8.61 40.36
C LEU A 551 1.78 7.79 41.65
N GLU A 552 1.72 6.45 41.57
CA GLU A 552 1.91 5.54 42.70
C GLU A 552 3.38 5.19 43.00
N SER A 553 4.33 5.59 42.14
CA SER A 553 5.76 5.25 42.26
C SER A 553 6.49 5.92 43.44
N GLY A 554 5.84 6.83 44.16
CA GLY A 554 6.42 7.64 45.24
C GLY A 554 7.09 8.91 44.72
N ASP A 555 7.90 8.82 43.67
CA ASP A 555 8.43 9.97 42.92
C ASP A 555 8.04 9.88 41.43
N PRO A 556 6.91 10.52 41.04
CA PRO A 556 6.44 10.51 39.66
C PRO A 556 7.41 11.11 38.63
N LEU A 557 8.39 11.92 39.06
CA LEU A 557 9.36 12.54 38.15
C LEU A 557 10.50 11.58 37.79
N ALA A 558 10.91 10.72 38.72
CA ALA A 558 11.93 9.70 38.50
C ALA A 558 11.37 8.41 37.84
N PHE A 559 10.04 8.29 37.72
CA PHE A 559 9.40 7.13 37.10
C PHE A 559 9.89 6.92 35.66
N GLU A 560 10.41 5.72 35.40
CA GLU A 560 10.88 5.32 34.07
C GLU A 560 9.71 4.88 33.19
N SER A 561 9.24 5.79 32.33
CA SER A 561 8.16 5.48 31.40
C SER A 561 8.69 4.92 30.09
N SER A 562 7.96 3.95 29.55
CA SER A 562 8.23 3.30 28.26
C SER A 562 7.11 3.53 27.24
N LEU A 563 6.05 4.26 27.63
CA LEU A 563 4.93 4.54 26.75
C LEU A 563 5.33 5.60 25.70
N PRO A 564 5.16 5.32 24.39
CA PRO A 564 5.37 6.32 23.36
C PRO A 564 4.34 7.44 23.48
N VAL A 565 4.79 8.69 23.37
CA VAL A 565 3.91 9.86 23.23
C VAL A 565 3.93 10.31 21.77
N HIS A 566 2.73 10.55 21.21
CA HIS A 566 2.56 10.86 19.79
C HIS A 566 2.50 12.37 19.57
N GLN A 567 3.13 12.85 18.49
CA GLN A 567 3.01 14.20 17.98
C GLN A 567 2.54 14.13 16.52
N ASP A 568 1.33 14.61 16.26
CA ASP A 568 0.66 14.45 14.97
C ASP A 568 0.60 15.77 14.20
N GLY A 569 0.94 15.73 12.90
CA GLY A 569 0.77 16.88 12.01
C GLY A 569 -0.70 17.15 11.68
N THR A 570 -1.17 18.38 11.87
CA THR A 570 -2.55 18.76 11.52
C THR A 570 -2.71 18.85 10.00
N CYS A 571 -3.14 17.74 9.38
CA CYS A 571 -3.27 17.60 7.93
C CYS A 571 -1.94 17.90 7.20
N ASN A 572 -0.93 17.06 7.44
CA ASN A 572 0.44 17.27 6.97
C ASN A 572 0.56 17.58 5.45
N GLY A 573 -0.29 16.97 4.61
CA GLY A 573 -0.36 17.31 3.20
C GLY A 573 -0.67 18.80 2.91
N LEU A 574 -1.61 19.40 3.64
CA LEU A 574 -1.89 20.84 3.54
C LEU A 574 -0.78 21.69 4.17
N GLN A 575 -0.12 21.22 5.24
CA GLN A 575 1.04 21.91 5.82
C GLN A 575 2.17 22.04 4.79
N HIS A 576 2.51 20.97 4.07
CA HIS A 576 3.49 21.06 2.98
C HIS A 576 3.03 22.00 1.87
N TYR A 577 1.77 21.93 1.44
CA TYR A 577 1.26 22.83 0.40
C TYR A 577 1.28 24.30 0.82
N ALA A 578 0.85 24.63 2.03
CA ALA A 578 0.85 25.99 2.53
C ALA A 578 2.28 26.55 2.65
N ALA A 579 3.25 25.73 3.06
CA ALA A 579 4.66 26.12 3.10
C ALA A 579 5.27 26.34 1.70
N LEU A 580 4.88 25.53 0.71
CA LEU A 580 5.32 25.66 -0.69
C LEU A 580 4.67 26.87 -1.38
N GLY A 581 3.35 27.03 -1.21
CA GLY A 581 2.54 28.07 -1.83
C GLY A 581 2.67 29.43 -1.15
N GLY A 582 3.09 29.46 0.11
CA GLY A 582 3.15 30.70 0.89
C GLY A 582 1.76 31.23 1.28
N ASP A 583 0.78 30.34 1.44
CA ASP A 583 -0.62 30.68 1.73
C ASP A 583 -0.80 31.12 3.19
N GLU A 584 -0.79 32.43 3.49
CA GLU A 584 -0.83 32.94 4.87
C GLU A 584 -2.10 32.52 5.64
N LYS A 585 -3.29 32.66 5.02
CA LYS A 585 -4.56 32.25 5.63
C LYS A 585 -4.62 30.74 5.87
N GLY A 586 -4.20 29.97 4.87
CA GLY A 586 -4.11 28.52 4.96
C GLY A 586 -3.14 28.06 6.04
N ALA A 587 -1.96 28.69 6.13
CA ALA A 587 -0.92 28.40 7.10
C ALA A 587 -1.38 28.51 8.56
N LYS A 588 -2.19 29.54 8.88
CA LYS A 588 -2.83 29.69 10.20
C LYS A 588 -3.78 28.51 10.52
N GLN A 589 -4.60 28.10 9.55
CA GLN A 589 -5.58 27.01 9.75
C GLN A 589 -4.95 25.61 9.90
N VAL A 590 -3.71 25.44 9.45
CA VAL A 590 -2.95 24.18 9.58
C VAL A 590 -1.80 24.26 10.58
N ASN A 591 -1.87 25.25 11.49
CA ASN A 591 -0.94 25.43 12.61
C ASN A 591 0.52 25.65 12.23
N LEU A 592 0.80 26.17 11.03
CA LEU A 592 2.15 26.60 10.65
C LEU A 592 2.52 27.93 11.29
N ASP A 593 1.55 28.81 11.52
CA ASP A 593 1.75 30.08 12.20
C ASP A 593 1.47 29.96 13.70
N VAL A 594 1.91 30.94 14.49
CA VAL A 594 1.72 30.97 15.94
C VAL A 594 0.25 31.26 16.26
N THR A 595 -0.36 30.37 17.04
CA THR A 595 -1.72 30.51 17.55
C THR A 595 -1.78 30.16 19.04
N ASP A 596 -2.72 30.76 19.77
CA ASP A 596 -2.93 30.47 21.19
C ASP A 596 -3.63 29.13 21.44
N ARG A 597 -4.35 28.64 20.42
CA ARG A 597 -5.07 27.36 20.41
C ARG A 597 -4.83 26.64 19.09
N PRO A 598 -4.90 25.30 19.08
CA PRO A 598 -4.80 24.54 17.84
C PRO A 598 -5.97 24.89 16.91
N SER A 599 -5.66 25.32 15.70
CA SER A 599 -6.65 25.54 14.64
C SER A 599 -7.10 24.21 14.05
N ASP A 600 -8.37 24.16 13.62
CA ASP A 600 -8.95 23.00 12.97
C ASP A 600 -9.47 23.35 11.56
N VAL A 601 -8.63 23.09 10.56
CA VAL A 601 -8.96 23.31 9.15
C VAL A 601 -10.25 22.63 8.72
N TYR A 602 -10.62 21.49 9.33
CA TYR A 602 -11.83 20.76 8.97
C TYR A 602 -13.08 21.48 9.43
N THR A 603 -13.06 22.01 10.66
CA THR A 603 -14.16 22.83 11.20
C THR A 603 -14.26 24.14 10.42
N TYR A 604 -13.14 24.80 10.15
CA TYR A 604 -13.13 26.04 9.37
C TYR A 604 -13.72 25.86 7.95
N VAL A 605 -13.37 24.77 7.25
CA VAL A 605 -13.96 24.44 5.95
C VAL A 605 -15.44 24.09 6.08
N ALA A 606 -15.84 23.36 7.13
CA ALA A 606 -17.25 23.07 7.39
C ALA A 606 -18.06 24.36 7.56
N ASP A 607 -17.58 25.31 8.36
CA ASP A 607 -18.24 26.59 8.63
C ASP A 607 -18.33 27.47 7.37
N MET A 608 -17.28 27.49 6.55
CA MET A 608 -17.27 28.20 5.27
C MET A 608 -18.28 27.62 4.28
N VAL A 609 -18.38 26.29 4.22
CA VAL A 609 -19.39 25.61 3.38
C VAL A 609 -20.78 25.87 3.92
N GLU A 610 -20.98 25.76 5.23
CA GLU A 610 -22.28 26.00 5.90
C GLU A 610 -22.77 27.43 5.64
N LYS A 611 -21.87 28.42 5.70
CA LYS A 611 -22.19 29.80 5.34
C LYS A 611 -22.67 29.92 3.89
N SER A 612 -21.98 29.28 2.94
CA SER A 612 -22.39 29.29 1.53
C SER A 612 -23.73 28.57 1.30
N LEU A 613 -24.01 27.50 2.05
CA LEU A 613 -25.30 26.81 1.98
C LEU A 613 -26.44 27.66 2.54
N GLN A 614 -26.19 28.40 3.61
CA GLN A 614 -27.18 29.28 4.22
C GLN A 614 -27.52 30.46 3.30
N GLU A 615 -26.54 30.99 2.56
CA GLU A 615 -26.75 32.05 1.57
C GLU A 615 -27.56 31.58 0.35
N GLU A 616 -27.40 30.31 -0.06
CA GLU A 616 -28.10 29.73 -1.23
C GLU A 616 -29.38 28.96 -0.87
N LYS A 617 -29.76 28.96 0.41
CA LYS A 617 -30.88 28.18 0.96
C LYS A 617 -32.20 28.46 0.26
N ASP A 618 -32.45 29.72 -0.11
CA ASP A 618 -33.71 30.14 -0.72
C ASP A 618 -33.72 29.95 -2.25
N THR A 619 -32.56 29.71 -2.86
CA THR A 619 -32.39 29.60 -4.32
C THR A 619 -32.15 28.18 -4.81
N GLU A 620 -31.54 27.32 -4.00
CA GLU A 620 -31.07 25.99 -4.40
C GLU A 620 -31.64 24.89 -3.50
N LYS A 621 -32.32 23.90 -4.11
CA LYS A 621 -32.97 22.79 -3.39
C LYS A 621 -31.99 22.05 -2.48
N TYR A 622 -30.80 21.75 -2.98
CA TYR A 622 -29.82 20.97 -2.24
C TYR A 622 -29.13 21.79 -1.13
N ALA A 623 -29.03 23.12 -1.29
CA ALA A 623 -28.57 23.99 -0.22
C ALA A 623 -29.55 23.97 0.96
N ALA A 624 -30.85 24.06 0.68
CA ALA A 624 -31.89 23.94 1.71
C ALA A 624 -31.90 22.60 2.45
N LEU A 625 -31.64 21.51 1.74
CA LEU A 625 -31.59 20.17 2.33
C LEU A 625 -30.36 19.93 3.22
N LEU A 626 -29.24 20.60 2.92
CA LEU A 626 -27.95 20.39 3.56
C LEU A 626 -27.63 21.41 4.66
N ALA A 627 -28.26 22.59 4.62
CA ALA A 627 -28.10 23.62 5.66
C ALA A 627 -28.43 23.06 7.05
N GLY A 628 -27.54 23.27 8.00
CA GLY A 628 -27.58 22.76 9.37
C GLY A 628 -27.08 21.32 9.53
N LYS A 629 -26.74 20.63 8.43
CA LYS A 629 -26.34 19.20 8.45
C LYS A 629 -24.86 18.98 8.16
N VAL A 630 -24.14 19.99 7.70
CA VAL A 630 -22.69 19.90 7.47
C VAL A 630 -21.96 19.96 8.80
N SER A 631 -21.08 18.99 9.02
CA SER A 631 -20.28 18.92 10.24
C SER A 631 -18.85 18.57 9.88
N ARG A 632 -17.92 18.82 10.81
CA ARG A 632 -16.52 18.42 10.70
C ARG A 632 -16.35 16.99 10.19
N LYS A 633 -17.12 16.02 10.73
CA LYS A 633 -17.04 14.60 10.36
C LYS A 633 -17.35 14.35 8.87
N VAL A 634 -18.32 15.09 8.31
CA VAL A 634 -18.75 14.95 6.90
C VAL A 634 -17.65 15.42 5.94
N VAL A 635 -16.98 16.53 6.26
CA VAL A 635 -15.97 17.14 5.36
C VAL A 635 -14.54 16.61 5.60
N LYS A 636 -14.24 16.09 6.80
CA LYS A 636 -12.88 15.67 7.22
C LYS A 636 -12.20 14.76 6.19
N GLN A 637 -12.88 13.70 5.75
CA GLN A 637 -12.29 12.74 4.83
C GLN A 637 -11.98 13.36 3.46
N THR A 638 -12.88 14.20 2.95
CA THR A 638 -12.70 14.88 1.67
C THR A 638 -11.57 15.90 1.73
N VAL A 639 -11.55 16.77 2.75
CA VAL A 639 -10.46 17.74 2.94
C VAL A 639 -9.09 17.03 3.04
N MET A 640 -9.02 15.96 3.83
CA MET A 640 -7.80 15.17 4.01
C MET A 640 -7.34 14.48 2.72
N THR A 641 -8.25 14.01 1.86
CA THR A 641 -7.89 13.27 0.65
C THR A 641 -7.72 14.14 -0.59
N THR A 642 -8.24 15.37 -0.61
CA THR A 642 -8.06 16.31 -1.73
C THR A 642 -6.61 16.67 -1.97
N VAL A 643 -5.82 16.91 -0.92
CA VAL A 643 -4.37 17.12 -1.06
C VAL A 643 -3.62 15.90 -1.60
N TYR A 644 -4.22 14.71 -1.43
CA TYR A 644 -3.70 13.45 -1.92
C TYR A 644 -4.32 13.03 -3.27
N GLY A 645 -4.93 13.97 -3.99
CA GLY A 645 -5.35 13.79 -5.39
C GLY A 645 -6.67 13.05 -5.56
N VAL A 646 -7.58 13.13 -4.57
CA VAL A 646 -8.96 12.64 -4.75
C VAL A 646 -9.61 13.36 -5.94
N THR A 647 -10.33 12.60 -6.77
CA THR A 647 -11.13 13.19 -7.85
C THR A 647 -12.47 13.64 -7.32
N PHE A 648 -13.20 14.44 -8.10
CA PHE A 648 -14.58 14.84 -7.77
C PHE A 648 -15.48 13.63 -7.47
N VAL A 649 -15.36 12.55 -8.24
CA VAL A 649 -16.12 11.31 -8.04
C VAL A 649 -15.80 10.68 -6.70
N GLY A 650 -14.52 10.59 -6.34
CA GLY A 650 -14.10 10.06 -5.04
C GLY A 650 -14.53 10.95 -3.87
N ALA A 651 -14.45 12.27 -4.01
CA ALA A 651 -14.93 13.24 -3.01
C ALA A 651 -16.43 13.07 -2.75
N ARG A 652 -17.23 12.96 -3.83
CA ARG A 652 -18.67 12.69 -3.75
C ARG A 652 -18.95 11.40 -2.98
N GLU A 653 -18.31 10.29 -3.35
CA GLU A 653 -18.53 8.98 -2.69
C GLU A 653 -18.21 8.99 -1.20
N GLN A 654 -17.15 9.71 -0.81
CA GLN A 654 -16.81 9.89 0.61
C GLN A 654 -17.89 10.66 1.38
N ILE A 655 -18.36 11.76 0.80
CA ILE A 655 -19.44 12.58 1.40
C ILE A 655 -20.74 11.79 1.45
N GLU A 656 -21.09 11.09 0.36
CA GLU A 656 -22.28 10.24 0.28
C GLU A 656 -22.29 9.20 1.40
N LYS A 657 -21.15 8.55 1.64
CA LYS A 657 -21.01 7.60 2.76
C LYS A 657 -21.28 8.27 4.11
N GLN A 658 -20.67 9.43 4.38
CA GLN A 658 -20.87 10.13 5.65
C GLN A 658 -22.30 10.64 5.84
N LEU A 659 -22.97 11.06 4.75
CA LEU A 659 -24.38 11.47 4.79
C LEU A 659 -25.31 10.29 5.06
N LYS A 660 -25.05 9.12 4.44
CA LYS A 660 -25.80 7.88 4.71
C LYS A 660 -25.62 7.42 6.16
N ASP A 661 -24.39 7.46 6.68
CA ASP A 661 -24.08 7.07 8.06
C ASP A 661 -24.80 7.96 9.10
N LYS A 662 -25.13 9.22 8.75
CA LYS A 662 -25.91 10.12 9.61
C LYS A 662 -27.41 9.82 9.61
N GLY A 663 -27.97 9.29 8.52
CA GLY A 663 -29.40 8.99 8.40
C GLY A 663 -30.35 10.20 8.38
N GLU A 664 -29.83 11.43 8.25
CA GLU A 664 -30.61 12.68 8.28
C GLU A 664 -31.25 13.06 6.93
N LEU A 665 -31.00 12.27 5.87
CA LEU A 665 -31.49 12.49 4.50
C LEU A 665 -32.07 11.19 3.92
N PRO A 666 -33.10 11.26 3.07
CA PRO A 666 -33.57 10.12 2.29
C PRO A 666 -32.45 9.54 1.41
N GLU A 667 -32.38 8.21 1.31
CA GLU A 667 -31.32 7.54 0.52
C GLU A 667 -31.29 7.98 -0.96
N GLU A 668 -32.46 8.27 -1.53
CA GLU A 668 -32.61 8.70 -2.93
C GLU A 668 -31.99 10.09 -3.18
N GLU A 669 -32.01 10.97 -2.19
CA GLU A 669 -31.49 12.35 -2.28
C GLU A 669 -30.00 12.45 -1.85
N CYS A 670 -29.45 11.39 -1.22
CA CYS A 670 -28.06 11.38 -0.76
C CYS A 670 -27.06 11.55 -1.91
N TRP A 671 -27.29 10.90 -3.05
CA TRP A 671 -26.38 10.97 -4.19
C TRP A 671 -26.32 12.39 -4.80
N PRO A 672 -27.43 13.04 -5.20
CA PRO A 672 -27.37 14.39 -5.76
C PRO A 672 -26.94 15.43 -4.72
N ALA A 673 -27.36 15.31 -3.45
CA ALA A 673 -26.92 16.20 -2.38
C ALA A 673 -25.40 16.10 -2.15
N SER A 674 -24.84 14.89 -2.15
CA SER A 674 -23.39 14.68 -2.01
C SER A 674 -22.60 15.29 -3.18
N ALA A 675 -23.14 15.25 -4.40
CA ALA A 675 -22.49 15.84 -5.57
C ALA A 675 -22.43 17.37 -5.49
N TYR A 676 -23.52 17.99 -5.02
CA TYR A 676 -23.55 19.44 -4.79
C TYR A 676 -22.61 19.84 -3.64
N LEU A 677 -22.66 19.14 -2.51
CA LEU A 677 -21.78 19.38 -1.36
C LEU A 677 -20.30 19.21 -1.71
N ALA A 678 -19.95 18.19 -2.50
CA ALA A 678 -18.58 17.98 -2.96
C ALA A 678 -18.03 19.16 -3.77
N LYS A 679 -18.86 19.81 -4.62
CA LYS A 679 -18.43 21.01 -5.36
C LYS A 679 -18.13 22.17 -4.41
N LYS A 680 -19.01 22.40 -3.42
CA LYS A 680 -18.85 23.46 -2.42
C LYS A 680 -17.60 23.26 -1.57
N VAL A 681 -17.40 22.04 -1.06
CA VAL A 681 -16.21 21.69 -0.26
C VAL A 681 -14.92 21.89 -1.07
N LEU A 682 -14.86 21.45 -2.33
CA LEU A 682 -13.67 21.63 -3.16
C LEU A 682 -13.40 23.09 -3.53
N SER A 683 -14.45 23.90 -3.70
CA SER A 683 -14.31 25.35 -3.91
C SER A 683 -13.72 26.02 -2.66
N ALA A 684 -14.31 25.75 -1.50
CA ALA A 684 -13.89 26.28 -0.22
C ALA A 684 -12.42 25.97 0.11
N ILE A 685 -11.95 24.76 -0.19
CA ILE A 685 -10.53 24.39 -0.05
C ILE A 685 -9.65 25.21 -1.01
N GLY A 686 -10.10 25.38 -2.26
CA GLY A 686 -9.36 26.13 -3.27
C GLY A 686 -9.24 27.62 -2.95
N ASP A 687 -10.24 28.20 -2.28
CA ASP A 687 -10.23 29.60 -1.84
C ASP A 687 -9.33 29.81 -0.61
N LEU A 688 -9.24 28.81 0.27
CA LEU A 688 -8.36 28.84 1.44
C LEU A 688 -6.88 28.61 1.09
N PHE A 689 -6.61 27.78 0.07
CA PHE A 689 -5.26 27.40 -0.36
C PHE A 689 -5.06 27.66 -1.86
N SER A 690 -5.09 28.93 -2.25
CA SER A 690 -4.92 29.34 -3.65
C SER A 690 -3.54 28.95 -4.20
N GLY A 691 -2.46 29.17 -3.45
CA GLY A 691 -1.10 28.81 -3.85
C GLY A 691 -0.96 27.29 -3.99
N ALA A 692 -1.54 26.52 -3.07
CA ALA A 692 -1.60 25.06 -3.20
C ALA A 692 -2.30 24.59 -4.48
N LYS A 693 -3.44 25.21 -4.83
CA LYS A 693 -4.20 24.91 -6.05
C LYS A 693 -3.36 25.22 -7.30
N ASP A 694 -2.67 26.35 -7.32
CA ASP A 694 -1.81 26.73 -8.45
C ASP A 694 -0.62 25.77 -8.60
N ILE A 695 -0.02 25.33 -7.48
CA ILE A 695 1.04 24.31 -7.48
C ILE A 695 0.50 22.97 -8.02
N GLN A 696 -0.69 22.53 -7.59
CA GLN A 696 -1.29 21.29 -8.09
C GLN A 696 -1.56 21.35 -9.59
N VAL A 697 -2.07 22.48 -10.08
CA VAL A 697 -2.30 22.72 -11.51
C VAL A 697 -0.96 22.71 -12.26
N TRP A 698 0.08 23.35 -11.71
CA TRP A 698 1.41 23.38 -12.28
C TRP A 698 2.03 21.98 -12.39
N LEU A 699 2.05 21.22 -11.29
CA LEU A 699 2.53 19.84 -11.27
C LEU A 699 1.77 18.98 -12.30
N ASN A 700 0.44 19.06 -12.32
CA ASN A 700 -0.38 18.31 -13.28
C ASN A 700 -0.02 18.65 -14.74
N MET A 701 0.16 19.94 -15.06
CA MET A 701 0.51 20.39 -16.41
C MET A 701 1.90 19.89 -16.82
N VAL A 702 2.90 20.05 -15.96
CA VAL A 702 4.26 19.57 -16.18
C VAL A 702 4.28 18.06 -16.47
N ALA A 703 3.53 17.29 -15.68
CA ALA A 703 3.41 15.86 -15.90
C ALA A 703 2.72 15.49 -17.22
N ARG A 704 1.71 16.26 -17.66
CA ARG A 704 1.07 16.08 -18.97
C ARG A 704 2.03 16.34 -20.12
N LEU A 705 2.89 17.35 -20.01
CA LEU A 705 3.88 17.69 -21.05
C LEU A 705 4.95 16.61 -21.14
N ILE A 706 5.57 16.26 -20.02
CA ILE A 706 6.64 15.25 -19.96
C ILE A 706 6.16 13.90 -20.47
N THR A 707 4.96 13.46 -20.08
CA THR A 707 4.42 12.15 -20.51
C THR A 707 4.06 12.09 -21.99
N LYS A 708 3.91 13.24 -22.66
CA LYS A 708 3.70 13.35 -24.11
C LYS A 708 5.00 13.50 -24.90
N SER A 709 6.13 13.65 -24.21
CA SER A 709 7.44 13.84 -24.82
C SER A 709 8.05 12.54 -25.35
N ILE A 710 8.93 12.68 -26.33
CA ILE A 710 9.70 11.60 -26.94
C ILE A 710 11.20 11.95 -26.83
N PRO A 711 12.04 11.01 -26.36
CA PRO A 711 13.49 11.20 -26.32
C PRO A 711 14.09 11.44 -27.72
N PRO A 712 15.17 12.24 -27.85
CA PRO A 712 15.74 12.63 -29.15
C PRO A 712 16.15 11.44 -30.02
N ASN A 713 16.74 10.40 -29.41
CA ASN A 713 17.16 9.17 -30.08
C ASN A 713 15.99 8.30 -30.61
N ARG A 714 14.75 8.61 -30.26
CA ARG A 714 13.55 7.87 -30.69
C ARG A 714 12.66 8.66 -31.64
N ILE A 715 13.02 9.89 -32.00
CA ILE A 715 12.22 10.74 -32.89
C ILE A 715 12.16 10.18 -34.32
N GLU A 716 13.27 9.64 -34.81
CA GLU A 716 13.31 8.99 -36.12
C GLU A 716 12.39 7.77 -36.17
N ASP A 717 12.41 6.95 -35.11
CA ASP A 717 11.51 5.79 -34.98
C ASP A 717 10.04 6.20 -34.83
N ALA A 718 9.77 7.31 -34.13
CA ALA A 718 8.43 7.87 -33.98
C ALA A 718 7.85 8.39 -35.31
N SER A 719 8.73 8.79 -36.23
CA SER A 719 8.38 9.32 -37.56
C SER A 719 8.20 8.23 -38.62
N LYS A 720 8.49 6.96 -38.29
CA LYS A 720 8.22 5.79 -39.15
C LYS A 720 6.76 5.35 -39.05
N ASP A 721 6.19 4.91 -40.17
CA ASP A 721 4.82 4.39 -40.24
C ASP A 721 4.66 3.04 -39.50
N LEU A 722 3.45 2.76 -39.02
CA LEU A 722 3.11 1.48 -38.40
C LEU A 722 3.00 0.35 -39.45
N ILE A 723 3.94 -0.58 -39.43
CA ILE A 723 3.91 -1.81 -40.26
C ILE A 723 3.27 -2.95 -39.44
N THR A 724 2.28 -3.66 -40.00
CA THR A 724 1.69 -4.86 -39.36
C THR A 724 2.55 -6.10 -39.60
N LYS A 725 2.34 -7.17 -38.80
CA LYS A 725 2.98 -8.48 -38.99
C LYS A 725 2.70 -9.12 -40.36
N SER A 726 1.70 -8.64 -41.11
CA SER A 726 1.34 -9.11 -42.46
C SER A 726 1.98 -8.28 -43.60
N GLY A 727 2.90 -7.35 -43.29
CA GLY A 727 3.54 -6.50 -44.30
C GLY A 727 2.64 -5.40 -44.89
N GLN A 728 1.38 -5.31 -44.46
CA GLN A 728 0.47 -4.24 -44.88
C GLN A 728 0.72 -2.96 -44.07
N LYS A 729 0.91 -1.84 -44.78
CA LYS A 729 1.02 -0.50 -44.17
C LYS A 729 -0.33 -0.14 -43.55
N LYS A 730 -0.41 -0.02 -42.22
CA LYS A 730 -1.59 0.55 -41.57
C LYS A 730 -1.38 2.06 -41.48
N GLN A 731 -2.30 2.86 -42.01
CA GLN A 731 -2.26 4.32 -41.82
C GLN A 731 -2.33 4.65 -40.32
N GLY A 732 -1.26 5.23 -39.77
CA GLY A 732 -1.18 5.67 -38.38
C GLY A 732 0.25 5.90 -37.89
N ASN A 733 0.49 7.03 -37.22
CA ASN A 733 1.80 7.41 -36.68
C ASN A 733 2.22 6.57 -35.46
N ARG A 734 3.48 6.14 -35.42
CA ARG A 734 4.09 5.39 -34.30
C ARG A 734 4.33 6.24 -33.05
N VAL A 735 4.24 7.57 -33.18
CA VAL A 735 4.34 8.60 -32.14
C VAL A 735 3.75 8.21 -30.77
N LYS A 736 2.49 7.75 -30.69
CA LYS A 736 1.87 7.38 -29.39
C LYS A 736 2.57 6.22 -28.68
N LYS A 737 3.16 5.28 -29.43
CA LYS A 737 3.89 4.14 -28.86
C LYS A 737 5.28 4.53 -28.35
N GLU A 738 5.86 5.61 -28.88
CA GLU A 738 7.16 6.12 -28.47
C GLU A 738 7.06 7.13 -27.30
N GLN A 739 5.84 7.48 -26.86
CA GLN A 739 5.57 8.24 -25.62
C GLN A 739 5.80 7.35 -24.38
N MET A 740 7.07 7.16 -24.06
CA MET A 740 7.56 6.21 -23.04
C MET A 740 8.08 6.89 -21.78
N SER A 741 8.20 8.23 -21.80
CA SER A 741 8.76 9.07 -20.75
C SER A 741 7.85 9.11 -19.52
N SER A 742 8.30 8.52 -18.42
CA SER A 742 7.62 8.56 -17.13
C SER A 742 7.97 9.85 -16.37
N MET A 743 7.15 10.22 -15.39
CA MET A 743 7.52 11.28 -14.45
C MET A 743 8.54 10.78 -13.44
N ILE A 744 9.70 11.45 -13.42
CA ILE A 744 10.84 11.14 -12.55
C ILE A 744 11.32 12.43 -11.89
N TRP A 745 11.50 12.39 -10.57
CA TRP A 745 12.15 13.46 -9.81
C TRP A 745 12.96 12.88 -8.68
N THR A 746 13.81 13.71 -8.07
CA THR A 746 14.63 13.33 -6.93
C THR A 746 14.06 13.98 -5.66
N SER A 747 13.88 13.21 -4.59
CA SER A 747 13.44 13.77 -3.32
C SER A 747 14.54 14.66 -2.71
N PRO A 748 14.21 15.55 -1.76
CA PRO A 748 15.22 16.32 -1.02
C PRO A 748 16.26 15.47 -0.27
N MET A 749 15.96 14.19 -0.03
CA MET A 749 16.88 13.19 0.54
C MET A 749 17.62 12.37 -0.53
N ASN A 750 17.66 12.84 -1.77
CA ASN A 750 18.30 12.21 -2.94
C ASN A 750 17.69 10.87 -3.39
N LEU A 751 16.50 10.50 -2.93
CA LEU A 751 15.82 9.29 -3.38
C LEU A 751 15.25 9.52 -4.79
N PRO A 752 15.60 8.69 -5.80
CA PRO A 752 14.98 8.78 -7.12
C PRO A 752 13.55 8.22 -7.06
N ILE A 753 12.57 9.03 -7.45
CA ILE A 753 11.16 8.66 -7.48
C ILE A 753 10.69 8.57 -8.91
N VAL A 754 10.22 7.37 -9.29
CA VAL A 754 9.75 7.06 -10.63
C VAL A 754 8.30 6.60 -10.55
N GLN A 755 7.41 7.24 -11.31
CA GLN A 755 6.00 6.85 -11.35
C GLN A 755 5.76 5.61 -12.23
N PRO A 756 5.24 4.51 -11.68
CA PRO A 756 5.13 3.23 -12.40
C PRO A 756 3.89 3.14 -13.31
N TYR A 757 3.20 4.25 -13.57
CA TYR A 757 1.91 4.23 -14.28
C TYR A 757 2.09 4.09 -15.80
N ARG A 758 2.14 2.84 -16.26
CA ARG A 758 2.24 2.46 -17.68
C ARG A 758 1.00 1.73 -18.17
N LYS A 759 0.77 1.70 -19.48
CA LYS A 759 -0.28 0.91 -20.14
C LYS A 759 0.27 -0.46 -20.50
N THR A 760 0.52 -1.27 -19.47
CA THR A 760 1.13 -2.58 -19.64
C THR A 760 0.24 -3.48 -20.48
N LYS A 761 0.80 -4.00 -21.58
CA LYS A 761 0.10 -4.98 -22.42
C LYS A 761 0.31 -6.34 -21.82
N ARG A 762 -0.78 -7.09 -21.67
CA ARG A 762 -0.71 -8.49 -21.27
C ARG A 762 -0.38 -9.32 -22.51
N LYS A 763 0.66 -10.15 -22.42
CA LYS A 763 1.00 -11.15 -23.44
C LYS A 763 0.45 -12.50 -22.98
N GLN A 764 -0.08 -13.26 -23.94
CA GLN A 764 -0.48 -14.64 -23.72
C GLN A 764 0.77 -15.52 -23.77
N ILE A 765 1.09 -16.21 -22.66
CA ILE A 765 2.20 -17.16 -22.56
C ILE A 765 1.60 -18.56 -22.42
N MET A 766 1.98 -19.46 -23.32
CA MET A 766 1.61 -20.87 -23.21
C MET A 766 2.43 -21.52 -22.08
N THR A 767 1.73 -22.01 -21.08
CA THR A 767 2.27 -22.84 -19.98
C THR A 767 1.70 -24.26 -20.11
N SER A 768 2.14 -25.21 -19.29
CA SER A 768 1.61 -26.58 -19.34
C SER A 768 0.11 -26.63 -19.01
N LEU A 769 -0.33 -25.78 -18.06
CA LEU A 769 -1.74 -25.66 -17.67
C LEU A 769 -2.59 -24.89 -18.70
N GLN A 770 -2.15 -23.69 -19.07
CA GLN A 770 -2.92 -22.84 -19.98
C GLN A 770 -2.08 -21.77 -20.65
N SER A 771 -2.72 -21.05 -21.55
CA SER A 771 -2.28 -19.73 -21.95
C SER A 771 -2.61 -18.66 -20.90
N VAL A 772 -1.62 -18.22 -20.13
CA VAL A 772 -1.77 -17.15 -19.13
C VAL A 772 -1.48 -15.78 -19.76
N TYR A 773 -2.35 -14.80 -19.50
CA TYR A 773 -2.09 -13.40 -19.83
C TYR A 773 -1.21 -12.76 -18.74
N ILE A 774 0.09 -12.76 -18.98
CA ILE A 774 1.07 -12.14 -18.08
C ILE A 774 1.47 -10.78 -18.65
N SER A 775 1.44 -9.76 -17.81
CA SER A 775 2.18 -8.53 -18.08
C SER A 775 3.66 -8.81 -17.85
N ASP A 776 4.43 -8.79 -18.92
CA ASP A 776 5.89 -8.85 -18.84
C ASP A 776 6.42 -7.51 -18.29
N PRO A 777 6.95 -7.47 -17.05
CA PRO A 777 7.48 -6.23 -16.46
C PRO A 777 8.67 -5.65 -17.25
N ASN A 778 9.36 -6.49 -18.02
CA ASN A 778 10.48 -6.10 -18.86
C ASN A 778 10.04 -5.57 -20.23
N SER A 779 8.75 -5.72 -20.60
CA SER A 779 8.26 -5.24 -21.88
C SER A 779 8.06 -3.73 -21.83
N PRO A 780 8.75 -2.95 -22.69
CA PRO A 780 8.50 -1.52 -22.79
C PRO A 780 7.02 -1.25 -23.11
N SER A 781 6.39 -0.39 -22.30
CA SER A 781 4.99 0.02 -22.50
C SER A 781 4.82 1.53 -22.35
N GLU A 782 3.94 2.10 -23.19
CA GLU A 782 3.63 3.53 -23.19
C GLU A 782 3.10 3.99 -21.82
N VAL A 783 3.38 5.24 -21.45
CA VAL A 783 2.93 5.76 -20.16
C VAL A 783 1.44 6.07 -20.17
N ASN A 784 0.78 5.90 -19.02
CA ASN A 784 -0.58 6.39 -18.85
C ASN A 784 -0.53 7.86 -18.44
N SER A 785 -0.49 8.77 -19.44
CA SER A 785 -0.39 10.22 -19.22
C SER A 785 -1.43 10.78 -18.24
N MET A 786 -2.68 10.30 -18.29
CA MET A 786 -3.74 10.76 -17.39
C MET A 786 -3.44 10.39 -15.94
N LYS A 787 -3.08 9.12 -15.67
CA LYS A 787 -2.74 8.64 -14.32
C LYS A 787 -1.45 9.29 -13.79
N GLN A 788 -0.44 9.46 -14.63
CA GLN A 788 0.81 10.15 -14.28
C GLN A 788 0.51 11.59 -13.82
N ALA A 789 -0.27 12.33 -14.62
CA ALA A 789 -0.61 13.71 -14.31
C ALA A 789 -1.44 13.87 -13.03
N SER A 790 -2.48 13.04 -12.83
CA SER A 790 -3.31 13.12 -11.63
C SER A 790 -2.57 12.65 -10.37
N ALA A 791 -1.62 11.72 -10.50
CA ALA A 791 -0.89 11.17 -9.36
C ALA A 791 0.41 11.93 -9.02
N PHE A 792 0.89 12.84 -9.87
CA PHE A 792 2.11 13.59 -9.59
C PHE A 792 2.00 14.52 -8.37
N PRO A 793 0.98 15.40 -8.25
CA PRO A 793 0.82 16.21 -7.04
C PRO A 793 0.85 15.41 -5.73
N PRO A 794 0.03 14.35 -5.56
CA PRO A 794 0.03 13.61 -4.31
C PRO A 794 1.30 12.81 -4.07
N ASN A 795 1.91 12.22 -5.10
CA ASN A 795 3.17 11.49 -4.93
C ASN A 795 4.32 12.42 -4.58
N PHE A 796 4.32 13.65 -5.12
CA PHE A 796 5.31 14.67 -4.77
C PHE A 796 5.20 15.09 -3.30
N ILE A 797 3.99 15.40 -2.81
CA ILE A 797 3.79 15.74 -1.39
C ILE A 797 4.15 14.59 -0.46
N HIS A 798 3.76 13.35 -0.79
CA HIS A 798 4.17 12.16 -0.02
C HIS A 798 5.70 12.01 0.05
N SER A 799 6.42 12.42 -0.99
CA SER A 799 7.89 12.38 -0.98
C SER A 799 8.52 13.44 -0.08
N LEU A 800 7.87 14.59 0.09
CA LEU A 800 8.31 15.64 1.01
C LEU A 800 8.04 15.24 2.46
N ASP A 801 6.86 14.68 2.73
CA ASP A 801 6.48 14.13 4.03
C ASP A 801 7.45 13.02 4.46
N ALA A 802 7.74 12.06 3.58
CA ALA A 802 8.75 11.03 3.84
C ALA A 802 10.15 11.62 4.07
N SER A 803 10.54 12.65 3.32
CA SER A 803 11.84 13.32 3.49
C SER A 803 11.92 14.06 4.83
N HIS A 804 10.84 14.72 5.25
CA HIS A 804 10.76 15.39 6.55
C HIS A 804 10.85 14.40 7.70
N MET A 805 10.12 13.28 7.63
CA MET A 805 10.18 12.21 8.62
C MET A 805 11.58 11.63 8.75
N MET A 806 12.21 11.25 7.62
CA MET A 806 13.57 10.67 7.63
C MET A 806 14.62 11.66 8.15
N LYS A 807 14.52 12.92 7.76
CA LYS A 807 15.43 13.96 8.24
C LYS A 807 15.30 14.18 9.75
N THR A 808 14.06 14.17 10.25
CA THR A 808 13.78 14.26 11.68
C THR A 808 14.30 13.03 12.42
N ALA A 809 14.09 11.82 11.90
CA ALA A 809 14.62 10.59 12.49
C ALA A 809 16.14 10.62 12.67
N LEU A 810 16.87 11.10 11.65
CA LEU A 810 18.33 11.23 11.71
C LEU A 810 18.77 12.27 12.76
N ARG A 811 18.11 13.44 12.83
CA ARG A 811 18.41 14.45 13.86
C ARG A 811 18.09 13.97 15.28
N CYS A 812 16.99 13.24 15.46
CA CYS A 812 16.67 12.61 16.74
C CYS A 812 17.76 11.61 17.14
N ARG A 813 18.28 10.82 16.19
CA ARG A 813 19.39 9.90 16.45
C ARG A 813 20.69 10.62 16.87
N ASP A 814 20.99 11.77 16.27
CA ASP A 814 22.17 12.58 16.64
C ASP A 814 22.12 13.05 18.11
N GLU A 815 20.91 13.22 18.65
CA GLU A 815 20.65 13.67 20.01
C GLU A 815 20.19 12.55 20.97
N ASP A 816 20.34 11.29 20.56
CA ASP A 816 19.96 10.11 21.35
C ASP A 816 18.47 10.07 21.78
N ILE A 817 17.61 10.62 20.93
CA ILE A 817 16.16 10.59 21.06
C ILE A 817 15.63 9.36 20.32
N THR A 818 14.92 8.49 21.06
CA THR A 818 14.23 7.34 20.48
C THR A 818 13.13 7.83 19.55
N PHE A 819 13.14 7.37 18.30
CA PHE A 819 12.20 7.83 17.29
C PHE A 819 11.47 6.65 16.65
N ALA A 820 10.14 6.76 16.59
CA ALA A 820 9.30 5.95 15.73
C ALA A 820 8.32 6.85 14.98
N SER A 821 7.82 6.38 13.84
CA SER A 821 6.85 7.15 13.07
C SER A 821 5.78 6.26 12.48
N VAL A 822 4.55 6.78 12.46
CA VAL A 822 3.45 6.31 11.61
C VAL A 822 3.18 7.39 10.58
N HIS A 823 4.01 7.43 9.53
CA HIS A 823 3.97 8.45 8.49
C HIS A 823 4.09 9.86 9.06
N ASP A 824 2.99 10.59 9.24
CA ASP A 824 2.89 11.98 9.72
C ASP A 824 2.66 12.11 11.24
N SER A 825 2.75 11.00 11.97
CA SER A 825 2.70 10.90 13.42
C SER A 825 4.06 10.45 13.96
N TYR A 826 4.72 11.28 14.78
CA TYR A 826 6.07 11.03 15.28
C TYR A 826 6.06 10.75 16.78
N TRP A 827 6.75 9.69 17.20
CA TRP A 827 6.65 9.14 18.54
C TRP A 827 8.03 9.11 19.20
N THR A 828 8.07 9.50 20.47
CA THR A 828 9.25 9.41 21.34
C THR A 828 8.82 9.27 22.81
N HIS A 829 9.78 9.16 23.72
CA HIS A 829 9.53 9.16 25.16
C HIS A 829 8.98 10.50 25.62
N ALA A 830 8.10 10.50 26.63
CA ALA A 830 7.44 11.71 27.11
C ALA A 830 8.42 12.83 27.53
N CYS A 831 9.59 12.47 28.07
CA CYS A 831 10.64 13.43 28.47
C CYS A 831 11.27 14.19 27.29
N ASP A 832 11.31 13.58 26.10
CA ASP A 832 12.02 14.09 24.93
C ASP A 832 11.11 14.88 23.97
N ILE A 833 9.79 14.93 24.24
CA ILE A 833 8.80 15.53 23.34
C ILE A 833 9.10 16.99 23.02
N ASP A 834 9.45 17.82 24.02
CA ASP A 834 9.76 19.23 23.76
C ASP A 834 10.94 19.39 22.80
N ARG A 835 11.97 18.54 22.93
CA ARG A 835 13.15 18.58 22.07
C ARG A 835 12.85 18.03 20.69
N MET A 836 12.14 16.90 20.60
CA MET A 836 11.69 16.35 19.32
C MET A 836 10.82 17.38 18.58
N SER A 837 9.87 18.04 19.25
CA SER A 837 9.02 19.06 18.63
C SER A 837 9.80 20.28 18.14
N ALA A 838 10.91 20.65 18.79
CA ALA A 838 11.84 21.65 18.24
C ALA A 838 12.52 21.13 16.95
N LEU A 839 13.05 19.90 16.96
CA LEU A 839 13.69 19.27 15.81
C LEU A 839 12.74 19.15 14.61
N ILE A 840 11.49 18.76 14.83
CA ILE A 840 10.44 18.66 13.79
C ILE A 840 10.27 20.00 13.06
N ARG A 841 10.20 21.10 13.81
CA ARG A 841 10.06 22.46 13.26
C ARG A 841 11.31 22.88 12.51
N GLU A 842 12.49 22.64 13.09
CA GLU A 842 13.78 22.96 12.46
C GLU A 842 13.96 22.23 11.13
N THR A 843 13.74 20.91 11.10
CA THR A 843 13.90 20.11 9.88
C THR A 843 12.89 20.48 8.80
N PHE A 844 11.65 20.83 9.18
CA PHE A 844 10.63 21.31 8.25
C PHE A 844 11.01 22.65 7.62
N VAL A 845 11.49 23.60 8.43
CA VAL A 845 11.96 24.91 7.95
C VAL A 845 13.15 24.73 7.03
N GLU A 846 14.13 23.93 7.41
CA GLU A 846 15.30 23.64 6.56
C GLU A 846 14.89 23.00 5.22
N LEU A 847 13.88 22.11 5.22
CA LEU A 847 13.37 21.46 4.01
C LEU A 847 12.76 22.48 3.04
N HIS A 848 11.90 23.38 3.54
CA HIS A 848 11.15 24.32 2.71
C HIS A 848 11.88 25.63 2.38
N THR A 849 12.95 25.97 3.13
CA THR A 849 13.85 27.08 2.79
C THR A 849 14.62 26.80 1.50
N GLY A 850 14.85 25.54 1.16
CA GLY A 850 15.65 25.12 0.01
C GLY A 850 15.01 25.32 -1.37
N GLU A 851 13.97 26.16 -1.51
CA GLU A 851 13.25 26.45 -2.77
C GLU A 851 12.91 25.20 -3.60
N VAL A 852 12.24 24.23 -2.96
CA VAL A 852 12.00 22.88 -3.49
C VAL A 852 11.41 22.87 -4.92
N LEU A 853 10.43 23.73 -5.23
CA LEU A 853 9.80 23.78 -6.55
C LEU A 853 10.74 24.32 -7.64
N LYS A 854 11.62 25.26 -7.31
CA LYS A 854 12.61 25.79 -8.26
C LYS A 854 13.67 24.73 -8.57
N LYS A 855 14.14 24.00 -7.55
CA LYS A 855 15.04 22.86 -7.73
C LYS A 855 14.41 21.75 -8.56
N LEU A 856 13.14 21.43 -8.29
CA LEU A 856 12.37 20.47 -9.11
C LEU A 856 12.31 20.94 -10.57
N ARG A 857 11.94 22.20 -10.84
CA ARG A 857 11.91 22.73 -12.21
C ARG A 857 13.28 22.64 -12.88
N ALA A 858 14.35 23.02 -12.19
CA ALA A 858 15.71 22.92 -12.71
C ALA A 858 16.11 21.47 -13.03
N GLU A 859 15.78 20.51 -12.16
CA GLU A 859 15.99 19.09 -12.41
C GLU A 859 15.24 18.63 -13.67
N LEU A 860 13.96 19.01 -13.80
CA LEU A 860 13.15 18.63 -14.96
C LEU A 860 13.70 19.22 -16.27
N MET A 861 14.19 20.47 -16.25
CA MET A 861 14.80 21.10 -17.41
C MET A 861 16.07 20.35 -17.87
N VAL A 862 16.92 19.93 -16.93
CA VAL A 862 18.13 19.15 -17.24
C VAL A 862 17.79 17.74 -17.68
N ARG A 863 16.92 17.05 -16.95
CA ARG A 863 16.56 15.64 -17.20
C ARG A 863 15.88 15.43 -18.56
N TYR A 864 15.00 16.35 -18.95
CA TYR A 864 14.23 16.27 -20.18
C TYR A 864 14.76 17.21 -21.29
N GLN A 865 16.02 17.62 -21.19
CA GLN A 865 16.67 18.43 -22.22
C GLN A 865 16.72 17.66 -23.56
N GLY A 866 16.31 18.32 -24.65
CA GLY A 866 16.27 17.73 -26.00
C GLY A 866 15.14 16.73 -26.23
N PHE A 867 14.26 16.49 -25.24
CA PHE A 867 13.02 15.74 -25.46
C PHE A 867 12.04 16.61 -26.21
N LYS A 868 11.29 16.01 -27.14
CA LYS A 868 10.35 16.75 -27.98
C LYS A 868 8.93 16.25 -27.89
N ILE A 869 7.97 17.18 -27.97
CA ILE A 869 6.54 16.90 -28.01
C ILE A 869 6.06 17.09 -29.45
N PRO A 870 5.36 16.09 -30.03
CA PRO A 870 4.72 16.25 -31.34
C PRO A 870 3.57 17.25 -31.23
N LEU A 871 3.49 18.19 -32.17
CA LEU A 871 2.48 19.26 -32.20
C LEU A 871 1.04 18.69 -32.18
N LEU A 872 0.84 17.53 -32.79
CA LEU A 872 -0.41 16.76 -32.75
C LEU A 872 -0.90 16.46 -31.32
N SER A 873 0.01 16.24 -30.36
CA SER A 873 -0.34 15.91 -28.97
C SER A 873 -0.70 17.14 -28.13
N LEU A 874 -0.41 18.34 -28.63
CA LEU A 874 -0.78 19.62 -28.05
C LEU A 874 -2.10 20.16 -28.63
N ARG A 875 -2.69 19.48 -29.64
CA ARG A 875 -3.97 19.89 -30.25
C ARG A 875 -5.08 19.96 -29.20
N GLY A 876 -5.58 21.16 -28.99
CA GLY A 876 -6.70 21.49 -28.11
C GLY A 876 -6.52 22.87 -27.47
N THR A 877 -7.41 23.81 -27.77
CA THR A 877 -7.39 25.21 -27.31
C THR A 877 -7.25 25.37 -25.79
N SER A 878 -7.63 24.36 -25.00
CA SER A 878 -7.55 24.39 -23.54
C SER A 878 -6.13 24.28 -22.99
N VAL A 879 -5.23 23.50 -23.61
CA VAL A 879 -3.86 23.31 -23.08
C VAL A 879 -3.00 24.53 -23.38
N THR A 880 -3.06 25.03 -24.61
CA THR A 880 -2.33 26.22 -25.05
C THR A 880 -2.80 27.46 -24.31
N LYS A 881 -4.13 27.65 -24.15
CA LYS A 881 -4.68 28.74 -23.31
C LYS A 881 -4.15 28.67 -21.88
N LYS A 882 -4.08 27.48 -21.27
CA LYS A 882 -3.52 27.31 -19.92
C LYS A 882 -2.03 27.61 -19.88
N LEU A 883 -1.24 27.19 -20.87
CA LEU A 883 0.19 27.50 -20.93
C LEU A 883 0.44 29.01 -21.07
N LYS A 884 -0.35 29.72 -21.90
CA LYS A 884 -0.29 31.19 -21.99
C LYS A 884 -0.64 31.85 -20.65
N GLN A 885 -1.69 31.37 -19.97
CA GLN A 885 -2.06 31.85 -18.62
C GLN A 885 -0.96 31.60 -17.58
N MET A 886 -0.16 30.55 -17.75
CA MET A 886 0.98 30.22 -16.89
C MET A 886 2.29 30.92 -17.32
N GLY A 887 2.24 31.87 -18.27
CA GLY A 887 3.39 32.69 -18.68
C GLY A 887 4.37 32.02 -19.65
N VAL A 888 3.99 30.93 -20.32
CA VAL A 888 4.83 30.28 -21.33
C VAL A 888 4.73 31.02 -22.67
N LYS A 889 5.88 31.41 -23.24
CA LYS A 889 5.95 31.94 -24.61
C LYS A 889 5.76 30.79 -25.59
N ILE A 890 4.62 30.77 -26.27
CA ILE A 890 4.30 29.72 -27.23
C ILE A 890 5.05 30.00 -28.54
N PRO A 891 5.71 29.00 -29.15
CA PRO A 891 6.37 29.17 -30.45
C PRO A 891 5.38 29.60 -31.55
N GLU A 892 5.78 30.52 -32.44
CA GLU A 892 4.94 31.05 -33.54
C GLU A 892 4.34 29.96 -34.43
N ILE A 893 5.06 28.84 -34.62
CA ILE A 893 4.60 27.68 -35.39
C ILE A 893 3.33 27.06 -34.78
N LEU A 894 3.20 27.08 -33.45
CA LEU A 894 1.99 26.60 -32.77
C LEU A 894 0.83 27.57 -32.99
N GLU A 895 1.08 28.89 -32.95
CA GLU A 895 0.04 29.91 -33.18
C GLU A 895 -0.46 29.92 -34.63
N LEU A 896 0.44 29.75 -35.60
CA LEU A 896 0.10 29.61 -37.01
C LEU A 896 -0.73 28.34 -37.25
N SER A 897 -0.38 27.23 -36.58
CA SER A 897 -1.17 25.99 -36.65
C SER A 897 -2.56 26.13 -36.04
N GLU A 898 -2.72 26.87 -34.94
CA GLU A 898 -4.04 27.12 -34.33
C GLU A 898 -4.90 28.04 -35.18
N LYS A 899 -4.32 29.09 -35.78
CA LYS A 899 -5.03 29.99 -36.71
C LYS A 899 -5.46 29.26 -37.98
N ALA A 900 -4.61 28.41 -38.55
CA ALA A 900 -4.96 27.57 -39.69
C ALA A 900 -6.11 26.59 -39.37
N ILE A 901 -6.16 26.05 -38.16
CA ILE A 901 -7.24 25.16 -37.71
C ILE A 901 -8.53 25.93 -37.44
N ALA A 902 -8.45 27.13 -36.84
CA ALA A 902 -9.62 27.97 -36.63
C ALA A 902 -10.22 28.43 -37.97
N ALA A 903 -9.38 28.65 -38.98
CA ALA A 903 -9.79 28.90 -40.36
C ALA A 903 -10.42 27.65 -41.02
N GLU A 904 -9.78 26.48 -40.96
CA GLU A 904 -10.35 25.21 -41.49
C GLU A 904 -11.69 24.84 -40.80
N ALA A 905 -11.83 25.12 -39.50
CA ALA A 905 -13.06 24.85 -38.75
C ALA A 905 -14.16 25.90 -39.00
N ALA A 906 -13.81 27.08 -39.51
CA ALA A 906 -14.74 28.10 -39.97
C ALA A 906 -15.18 27.80 -41.43
N GLU A 907 -14.26 27.47 -42.33
CA GLU A 907 -14.56 27.01 -43.69
C GLU A 907 -15.43 25.75 -43.69
N ALA A 908 -15.17 24.78 -42.80
CA ALA A 908 -16.02 23.59 -42.68
C ALA A 908 -17.40 23.85 -42.06
N ARG A 909 -17.64 25.04 -41.48
CA ARG A 909 -18.97 25.49 -41.05
C ARG A 909 -19.70 26.21 -42.18
N GLU A 910 -18.99 26.95 -43.02
CA GLU A 910 -19.55 27.54 -44.25
C GLU A 910 -19.90 26.45 -45.27
N GLU A 911 -19.08 25.41 -45.45
CA GLU A 911 -19.42 24.24 -46.30
C GLU A 911 -20.59 23.39 -45.74
N ASP A 912 -20.77 23.33 -44.41
CA ASP A 912 -21.92 22.66 -43.78
C ASP A 912 -23.21 23.53 -43.86
N GLU A 913 -23.11 24.85 -44.05
CA GLU A 913 -24.26 25.74 -44.33
C GLU A 913 -24.64 25.71 -45.82
N ASP A 914 -23.68 25.67 -46.74
CA ASP A 914 -23.91 25.50 -48.18
C ASP A 914 -24.43 24.10 -48.54
N ALA A 915 -24.07 23.06 -47.78
CA ALA A 915 -24.57 21.68 -47.98
C ALA A 915 -25.98 21.44 -47.42
N VAL A 916 -26.56 22.40 -46.67
CA VAL A 916 -27.94 22.32 -46.15
C VAL A 916 -28.94 22.99 -47.10
N GLU A 917 -28.50 23.80 -48.07
CA GLU A 917 -29.37 24.35 -49.12
C GLU A 917 -29.65 23.37 -50.29
N ASP A 918 -28.91 22.26 -50.41
CA ASP A 918 -29.03 21.29 -51.52
C ASP A 918 -29.69 19.94 -51.13
N VAL A 919 -30.40 19.86 -49.98
CA VAL A 919 -31.02 18.62 -49.47
C VAL A 919 -32.55 18.71 -49.29
N ASP A 920 -33.21 19.75 -49.80
CA ASP A 920 -34.68 19.87 -49.75
C ASP A 920 -35.43 19.07 -50.84
N ASP A 921 -34.73 18.30 -51.69
CA ASP A 921 -35.33 17.36 -52.64
C ASP A 921 -34.73 15.96 -52.44
N VAL A 922 -35.33 15.15 -51.55
CA VAL A 922 -35.67 13.71 -51.72
C VAL A 922 -36.23 13.21 -50.37
N GLU A 923 -37.55 13.29 -50.21
CA GLU A 923 -38.29 12.41 -49.30
C GLU A 923 -38.56 11.04 -49.97
N ALA A 924 -38.71 10.02 -49.12
CA ALA A 924 -39.24 8.68 -49.37
C ALA A 924 -38.24 7.53 -49.63
N SER A 925 -37.83 6.83 -48.56
CA SER A 925 -38.11 5.39 -48.40
C SER A 925 -37.70 4.87 -47.01
N GLU A 926 -38.58 4.07 -46.43
CA GLU A 926 -38.44 3.44 -45.11
C GLU A 926 -37.38 2.32 -45.08
N SER A 927 -36.80 2.11 -43.89
CA SER A 927 -36.18 0.89 -43.32
C SER A 927 -34.69 1.00 -42.93
N ASN A 928 -34.43 1.29 -41.63
CA ASN A 928 -33.46 0.64 -40.73
C ASN A 928 -33.24 1.47 -39.44
N GLY A 929 -33.11 0.78 -38.29
CA GLY A 929 -33.15 1.35 -36.94
C GLY A 929 -31.95 2.22 -36.48
N PRO A 930 -31.97 2.72 -35.23
CA PRO A 930 -31.17 3.85 -34.74
C PRO A 930 -29.67 3.58 -34.49
N GLN A 931 -29.10 2.49 -35.00
CA GLN A 931 -27.68 2.14 -34.80
C GLN A 931 -26.71 2.77 -35.82
N ASN A 932 -27.21 3.33 -36.92
CA ASN A 932 -26.34 3.87 -37.98
C ASN A 932 -25.90 5.32 -37.79
N LEU A 933 -26.55 6.12 -36.93
CA LEU A 933 -26.19 7.52 -36.76
C LEU A 933 -24.93 7.69 -35.90
N GLU A 934 -24.74 6.86 -34.88
CA GLU A 934 -23.58 6.93 -33.98
C GLU A 934 -22.32 6.34 -34.62
N GLU A 935 -22.45 5.27 -35.42
CA GLU A 935 -21.36 4.76 -36.28
C GLU A 935 -21.06 5.70 -37.44
N ALA A 936 -22.05 6.36 -38.06
CA ALA A 936 -21.80 7.38 -39.09
C ALA A 936 -21.14 8.63 -38.50
N LEU A 937 -21.50 9.04 -37.27
CA LEU A 937 -20.86 10.14 -36.54
C LEU A 937 -19.44 9.79 -36.10
N GLU A 938 -19.17 8.54 -35.69
CA GLU A 938 -17.81 8.05 -35.40
C GLU A 938 -16.97 7.94 -36.68
N VAL A 939 -17.51 7.43 -37.79
CA VAL A 939 -16.83 7.34 -39.08
C VAL A 939 -16.58 8.74 -39.68
N ALA A 940 -17.51 9.68 -39.50
CA ALA A 940 -17.34 11.09 -39.87
C ALA A 940 -16.32 11.80 -38.95
N HIS A 941 -16.31 11.51 -37.64
CA HIS A 941 -15.28 12.00 -36.69
C HIS A 941 -13.89 11.41 -36.98
N VAL A 942 -13.81 10.16 -37.42
CA VAL A 942 -12.57 9.49 -37.81
C VAL A 942 -12.08 10.00 -39.17
N LYS A 943 -12.97 10.28 -40.13
CA LYS A 943 -12.64 10.95 -41.39
C LYS A 943 -12.19 12.40 -41.17
N ARG A 944 -12.84 13.17 -40.27
CA ARG A 944 -12.41 14.53 -39.86
C ARG A 944 -11.03 14.56 -39.19
N ARG A 945 -10.57 13.47 -38.56
CA ARG A 945 -9.23 13.38 -37.93
C ARG A 945 -8.10 12.95 -38.87
N ASN A 946 -8.42 12.35 -40.04
CA ASN A 946 -7.45 11.64 -40.87
C ASN A 946 -7.03 12.36 -42.18
N ARG A 947 -7.42 13.62 -42.42
CA ARG A 947 -6.67 14.44 -43.39
C ARG A 947 -5.27 14.67 -42.81
N VAL A 948 -4.27 14.07 -43.45
CA VAL A 948 -2.85 14.18 -43.08
C VAL A 948 -2.45 15.64 -43.21
N THR A 949 -2.53 16.37 -42.10
CA THR A 949 -2.12 17.76 -42.02
C THR A 949 -0.59 17.83 -42.13
N PRO A 950 -0.02 18.81 -42.88
CA PRO A 950 1.42 18.95 -43.10
C PRO A 950 2.24 19.12 -41.80
N TYR A 951 1.58 19.38 -40.67
CA TYR A 951 2.17 19.58 -39.34
C TYR A 951 2.38 18.30 -38.51
N SER A 952 2.10 17.10 -39.04
CA SER A 952 2.23 15.84 -38.29
C SER A 952 3.67 15.46 -37.90
N LYS A 953 4.67 16.12 -38.52
CA LYS A 953 6.11 15.91 -38.30
C LYS A 953 6.80 17.07 -37.56
N VAL A 954 6.03 18.03 -37.05
CA VAL A 954 6.57 19.17 -36.29
C VAL A 954 6.65 18.81 -34.81
N TYR A 955 7.83 19.06 -34.24
CA TYR A 955 8.18 18.75 -32.85
C TYR A 955 8.65 20.02 -32.15
N ILE A 956 8.24 20.19 -30.89
CA ILE A 956 8.63 21.32 -30.03
C ILE A 956 9.41 20.77 -28.85
N ASP A 957 10.48 21.45 -28.43
CA ASP A 957 11.25 21.05 -27.26
C ASP A 957 10.41 21.20 -25.98
N VAL A 958 10.45 20.18 -25.13
CA VAL A 958 9.68 20.15 -23.87
C VAL A 958 10.08 21.30 -22.95
N THR A 959 11.37 21.63 -22.92
CA THR A 959 11.93 22.67 -22.06
C THR A 959 11.34 24.04 -22.32
N ASP A 960 10.95 24.32 -23.57
CA ASP A 960 10.32 25.59 -23.95
C ASP A 960 8.86 25.66 -23.46
N LEU A 961 8.25 24.50 -23.17
CA LEU A 961 6.86 24.39 -22.75
C LEU A 961 6.70 24.22 -21.24
N ILE A 962 7.77 23.92 -20.49
CA ILE A 962 7.70 23.78 -19.02
C ILE A 962 7.42 25.15 -18.39
N PRO A 963 6.25 25.34 -17.75
CA PRO A 963 5.90 26.63 -17.18
C PRO A 963 6.84 27.05 -16.03
N PRO A 964 7.03 28.37 -15.81
CA PRO A 964 7.66 28.87 -14.60
C PRO A 964 6.92 28.38 -13.35
N VAL A 965 7.64 28.33 -12.23
CA VAL A 965 7.03 27.98 -10.94
C VAL A 965 6.03 29.09 -10.56
N PRO A 966 4.84 28.77 -10.01
CA PRO A 966 3.92 29.77 -9.49
C PRO A 966 4.59 30.70 -8.47
N GLU A 967 4.14 31.96 -8.41
CA GLU A 967 4.66 32.91 -7.43
C GLU A 967 4.33 32.44 -6.01
N LYS A 968 5.33 32.46 -5.14
CA LYS A 968 5.16 32.12 -3.74
C LYS A 968 4.53 33.31 -3.01
N GLY A 969 3.51 33.05 -2.21
CA GLY A 969 2.88 34.04 -1.35
C GLY A 969 3.80 34.59 -0.26
N SER A 970 3.27 35.50 0.55
CA SER A 970 4.02 36.28 1.55
C SER A 970 4.38 35.54 2.84
N PHE A 971 3.92 34.30 3.04
CA PHE A 971 4.16 33.56 4.29
C PHE A 971 5.65 33.21 4.50
N ASP A 972 6.22 33.69 5.61
CA ASP A 972 7.56 33.32 6.06
C ASP A 972 7.53 31.99 6.82
N VAL A 973 8.22 31.00 6.28
CA VAL A 973 8.33 29.65 6.85
C VAL A 973 9.04 29.66 8.21
N ASN A 974 9.87 30.66 8.53
CA ASN A 974 10.59 30.71 9.80
C ASN A 974 9.68 30.92 11.03
N THR A 975 8.45 31.43 10.84
CA THR A 975 7.47 31.60 11.93
C THR A 975 7.11 30.25 12.59
N ILE A 976 7.19 29.16 11.83
CA ILE A 976 6.91 27.77 12.28
C ILE A 976 7.75 27.40 13.50
N LYS A 977 8.98 27.90 13.62
CA LYS A 977 9.85 27.62 14.78
C LYS A 977 9.20 28.01 16.11
N LYS A 978 8.27 28.96 16.10
CA LYS A 978 7.51 29.42 17.28
C LYS A 978 6.14 28.77 17.42
N SER A 979 5.62 28.11 16.38
CA SER A 979 4.32 27.43 16.44
C SER A 979 4.40 26.19 17.32
N LEU A 980 3.71 26.20 18.47
CA LEU A 980 3.67 25.06 19.39
C LEU A 980 2.68 23.97 18.95
N TYR A 981 1.69 24.31 18.12
CA TYR A 981 0.64 23.39 17.66
C TYR A 981 0.88 22.82 16.27
N PHE A 982 2.06 23.05 15.68
CA PHE A 982 2.42 22.54 14.36
C PHE A 982 2.32 20.99 14.30
N PHE A 983 2.89 20.33 15.31
CA PHE A 983 2.76 18.92 15.62
C PHE A 983 2.43 18.84 17.12
N SER A 984 1.29 18.25 17.50
CA SER A 984 0.77 18.34 18.88
C SER A 984 -0.18 17.24 19.31
#